data_AF-A0A9N9UQ37-F1
#
_entry.id   AF-A0A9N9UQ37-F1
#
_cell.length_a   1.000
_cell.length_b   1.000
_cell.length_c   1.000
_cell.angle_alpha   90.00
_cell.angle_beta   90.00
_cell.angle_gamma   90.00
#
_symmetry.space_group_name_H-M   'P 1'
#
loop_
_entity.id
_entity.type
_entity.pdbx_description
1 polymer ?
#
loop_
_entity_poly.entity_id
_entity_poly.type
_entity_poly.pdbx_seq_one_letter_code
_entity_poly.pdbx_strand_id
1 'polypeptide(L)'
;MYSGITNVNGTEADPSLFLFSDARREHAKQFLDDLHSCENAPTRQRLCQEKRDELLAQKHDLKVEFAFYKSVFVRWIQYGVTEHGPEWKEFATAANEGADNQTLCAKELKKAASYWGEDIVQHYIEGRGASFAMWLARVAKVHRDFQTEALPRLQQLIRRRIQLDRRNFKHAIERIDLTNAKSWTSDASYVKLNDHEKIELPFSNLKPSELPNGYVFDLYGLIVPGQSTVEVSKALHTTDQPSSIVESTKIASSVPTSQSEGPVQPGISRACVTTISNSNDSPDASSAPTNLPSNGQVKCMQSAVHDSPTCITEPATQVPHEKTVQTEFRRSNRIAADKQAVYESAETTLRRTSRTTKTKTPNVESRNHQPKGIESSSDTLDLVLERISQLAGELDKYSSLEEVSVAPDKRRATSVPLDVGKTHKRLCDQTVIGPRGFCPDALPHCDSASDQVYLAQAVSEVSQRAKDATGSRGARTAACLLPILKNCKHPNTDANCGALDLHLMSGVRAKKFLDSNAPDVPLITEGQQIFEWDNREKAIAEFFEWIGDDDKTVSVQIPSLEADGCSCEVRNLGQVRNRFLSLNNEDDPWNVLDCSCPMPSTLPSFLTGRNCQLLGRIRDQVLNGHSAERAQVSRDDWSEWKDIEHWALLSEGGHCTAPHMDSHGLATWITVQQGSFGFVWMSRPTGDQRREWMKDIEHYNDDQRWRYWILKPGQTVYFPSGTIHGVFRLREEQTLALGGHILQWSGINQWADVFHEQVRYPNSTNEDMESPSRWFLATERLVQNRLGQSTRD
;
A
#
# COMPACT_ATOMS: atom_id res chain seq x y z
N MET A 1 33.25 -33.42 -23.29
CA MET A 1 32.19 -32.86 -22.42
C MET A 1 31.70 -31.55 -23.03
N TYR A 2 30.88 -31.61 -24.08
CA TYR A 2 30.40 -30.44 -24.84
C TYR A 2 28.93 -30.67 -25.21
N SER A 3 27.99 -30.11 -24.43
CA SER A 3 26.54 -30.23 -24.69
C SER A 3 25.67 -29.28 -23.85
N GLY A 4 26.25 -28.25 -23.21
CA GLY A 4 25.56 -27.47 -22.16
C GLY A 4 25.00 -26.12 -22.58
N ILE A 5 25.26 -25.68 -23.82
CA ILE A 5 24.89 -24.35 -24.34
C ILE A 5 24.27 -24.48 -25.75
N THR A 6 24.68 -25.48 -26.53
CA THR A 6 24.05 -25.86 -27.80
C THR A 6 23.04 -27.00 -27.59
N ASN A 7 21.78 -26.67 -27.30
CA ASN A 7 20.70 -27.67 -27.21
C ASN A 7 20.28 -28.14 -28.62
N VAL A 8 21.06 -29.04 -29.21
CA VAL A 8 20.77 -29.68 -30.51
C VAL A 8 19.67 -30.73 -30.33
N ASN A 9 18.43 -30.27 -30.08
CA ASN A 9 17.18 -31.04 -30.23
C ASN A 9 15.89 -30.19 -30.17
N GLY A 10 15.95 -28.91 -30.56
CA GLY A 10 14.78 -28.13 -31.02
C GLY A 10 13.56 -28.08 -30.09
N THR A 11 13.76 -28.07 -28.78
CA THR A 11 12.68 -28.15 -27.77
C THR A 11 12.90 -27.11 -26.68
N GLU A 12 11.96 -26.16 -26.60
CA GLU A 12 11.85 -24.98 -25.73
C GLU A 12 13.13 -24.15 -25.50
N ALA A 13 13.08 -22.87 -25.88
CA ALA A 13 14.08 -21.89 -25.45
C ALA A 13 14.09 -21.79 -23.91
N ASP A 14 15.29 -21.71 -23.32
CA ASP A 14 15.44 -21.50 -21.89
C ASP A 14 14.73 -20.18 -21.49
N PRO A 15 13.74 -20.21 -20.57
CA PRO A 15 13.04 -19.01 -20.13
C PRO A 15 13.94 -17.92 -19.52
N SER A 16 15.21 -18.23 -19.20
CA SER A 16 16.22 -17.23 -18.85
C SER A 16 16.48 -16.21 -19.98
N LEU A 17 16.35 -16.63 -21.25
CA LEU A 17 16.78 -15.90 -22.45
C LEU A 17 15.91 -14.68 -22.80
N PHE A 18 14.63 -14.67 -22.39
CA PHE A 18 13.68 -13.56 -22.66
C PHE A 18 14.16 -12.20 -22.15
N LEU A 19 15.09 -12.18 -21.20
CA LEU A 19 15.55 -10.99 -20.49
C LEU A 19 16.92 -10.48 -20.99
N PHE A 20 17.47 -11.08 -22.06
CA PHE A 20 18.72 -10.67 -22.71
C PHE A 20 18.47 -10.24 -24.16
N SER A 21 19.02 -9.10 -24.56
CA SER A 21 19.12 -8.74 -25.98
C SER A 21 20.16 -9.60 -26.70
N ASP A 22 20.09 -9.72 -28.02
CA ASP A 22 21.09 -10.49 -28.77
C ASP A 22 22.53 -9.97 -28.59
N ALA A 23 22.72 -8.66 -28.45
CA ALA A 23 24.00 -8.07 -28.08
C ALA A 23 24.50 -8.58 -26.72
N ARG A 24 23.63 -8.71 -25.72
CA ARG A 24 24.00 -9.27 -24.41
C ARG A 24 24.19 -10.78 -24.44
N ARG A 25 23.39 -11.52 -25.21
CA ARG A 25 23.58 -12.96 -25.46
C ARG A 25 24.95 -13.22 -26.08
N GLU A 26 25.37 -12.41 -27.05
CA GLU A 26 26.68 -12.52 -27.68
C GLU A 26 27.82 -12.02 -26.76
N HIS A 27 27.64 -10.96 -25.96
CA HIS A 27 28.62 -10.56 -24.94
C HIS A 27 28.83 -11.64 -23.86
N ALA A 28 27.75 -12.28 -23.40
CA ALA A 28 27.80 -13.38 -22.45
C ALA A 28 28.50 -14.62 -23.03
N LYS A 29 28.26 -14.91 -24.31
CA LYS A 29 28.94 -15.97 -25.07
C LYS A 29 30.43 -15.66 -25.27
N GLN A 30 30.78 -14.45 -25.70
CA GLN A 30 32.18 -14.02 -25.82
C GLN A 30 32.92 -14.16 -24.48
N PHE A 31 32.33 -13.72 -23.38
CA PHE A 31 32.92 -13.88 -22.05
C PHE A 31 33.12 -15.35 -21.65
N LEU A 32 32.21 -16.25 -22.04
CA LEU A 32 32.36 -17.69 -21.85
C LEU A 32 33.48 -18.27 -22.72
N ASP A 33 33.59 -17.84 -23.97
CA ASP A 33 34.66 -18.25 -24.89
C ASP A 33 36.03 -17.72 -24.41
N ASP A 34 36.09 -16.51 -23.86
CA ASP A 34 37.27 -15.92 -23.22
C ASP A 34 37.71 -16.74 -22.00
N LEU A 35 36.77 -17.09 -21.11
CA LEU A 35 37.03 -17.98 -19.96
C LEU A 35 37.49 -19.39 -20.41
N HIS A 36 36.94 -19.91 -21.51
CA HIS A 36 37.36 -21.18 -22.09
C HIS A 36 38.75 -21.12 -22.74
N SER A 37 39.16 -19.98 -23.30
CA SER A 37 40.49 -19.77 -23.90
C SER A 37 41.63 -19.70 -22.87
N CYS A 38 41.31 -19.34 -21.63
CA CYS A 38 42.30 -19.10 -20.59
C CYS A 38 42.93 -20.41 -20.07
N GLU A 39 44.21 -20.63 -20.35
CA GLU A 39 44.94 -21.84 -19.97
C GLU A 39 45.02 -22.05 -18.44
N ASN A 40 45.21 -20.98 -17.66
CA ASN A 40 45.50 -21.05 -16.22
C ASN A 40 44.40 -20.42 -15.33
N ALA A 41 44.32 -20.88 -14.08
CA ALA A 41 43.30 -20.43 -13.13
C ALA A 41 43.43 -18.95 -12.70
N PRO A 42 44.62 -18.38 -12.44
CA PRO A 42 44.77 -16.95 -12.16
C PRO A 42 44.22 -16.00 -13.24
N THR A 43 44.39 -16.32 -14.54
CA THR A 43 43.78 -15.51 -15.61
C THR A 43 42.26 -15.62 -15.59
N ARG A 44 41.69 -16.82 -15.41
CA ARG A 44 40.23 -17.00 -15.27
C ARG A 44 39.66 -16.27 -14.06
N GLN A 45 40.35 -16.29 -12.92
CA GLN A 45 39.98 -15.54 -11.72
C GLN A 45 39.93 -14.04 -11.99
N ARG A 46 40.93 -13.49 -12.71
CA ARG A 46 40.96 -12.07 -13.07
C ARG A 46 39.79 -11.69 -13.98
N LEU A 47 39.52 -12.46 -15.04
CA LEU A 47 38.37 -12.18 -15.93
C LEU A 47 37.04 -12.22 -15.18
N CYS A 48 36.85 -13.17 -14.24
CA CYS A 48 35.66 -13.20 -13.38
C CYS A 48 35.57 -11.97 -12.45
N GLN A 49 36.69 -11.47 -11.92
CA GLN A 49 36.72 -10.24 -11.11
C GLN A 49 36.44 -8.99 -11.95
N GLU A 50 37.09 -8.85 -13.10
CA GLU A 50 36.88 -7.75 -14.04
C GLU A 50 35.42 -7.71 -14.52
N LYS A 51 34.81 -8.86 -14.84
CA LYS A 51 33.39 -8.92 -15.25
C LYS A 51 32.42 -8.70 -14.09
N ARG A 52 32.72 -9.17 -12.88
CA ARG A 52 31.97 -8.85 -11.65
C ARG A 52 31.94 -7.33 -11.44
N ASP A 53 33.08 -6.66 -11.58
CA ASP A 53 33.21 -5.23 -11.32
C ASP A 53 32.61 -4.37 -12.44
N GLU A 54 32.69 -4.82 -13.69
CA GLU A 54 31.97 -4.25 -14.83
C GLU A 54 30.45 -4.29 -14.62
N LEU A 55 29.90 -5.39 -14.09
CA LEU A 55 28.48 -5.55 -13.79
C LEU A 55 28.03 -4.69 -12.60
N LEU A 56 28.81 -4.67 -11.51
CA LEU A 56 28.57 -3.79 -10.35
C LEU A 56 28.56 -2.31 -10.75
N ALA A 57 29.51 -1.88 -11.60
CA ALA A 57 29.59 -0.50 -12.08
C ALA A 57 28.37 -0.07 -12.91
N GLN A 58 27.66 -1.00 -13.56
CA GLN A 58 26.48 -0.72 -14.39
C GLN A 58 25.17 -0.53 -13.59
N LYS A 59 25.21 -0.68 -12.25
CA LYS A 59 24.11 -0.44 -11.29
C LYS A 59 22.92 -1.42 -11.37
N HIS A 60 22.03 -1.29 -10.38
CA HIS A 60 21.01 -2.27 -9.97
C HIS A 60 19.87 -2.57 -10.99
N ASP A 61 19.85 -1.98 -12.19
CA ASP A 61 18.84 -2.33 -13.21
C ASP A 61 19.11 -3.70 -13.86
N LEU A 62 20.30 -4.28 -13.63
CA LEU A 62 20.79 -5.49 -14.28
C LEU A 62 20.70 -6.79 -13.45
N LYS A 63 19.92 -6.85 -12.36
CA LYS A 63 19.92 -8.01 -11.43
C LYS A 63 19.79 -9.38 -12.12
N VAL A 64 18.92 -9.51 -13.11
CA VAL A 64 18.75 -10.75 -13.90
C VAL A 64 20.03 -11.17 -14.63
N GLU A 65 20.83 -10.22 -15.10
CA GLU A 65 22.12 -10.47 -15.74
C GLU A 65 23.16 -10.95 -14.72
N PHE A 66 23.15 -10.40 -13.50
CA PHE A 66 23.97 -10.92 -12.40
C PHE A 66 23.63 -12.38 -12.07
N ALA A 67 22.36 -12.79 -12.15
CA ALA A 67 21.95 -14.18 -11.93
C ALA A 67 22.55 -15.14 -12.96
N PHE A 68 22.50 -14.76 -14.25
CA PHE A 68 23.15 -15.51 -15.32
C PHE A 68 24.65 -15.62 -15.08
N TYR A 69 25.35 -14.49 -14.84
CA TYR A 69 26.79 -14.52 -14.59
C TYR A 69 27.16 -15.26 -13.29
N LYS A 70 26.28 -15.31 -12.27
CA LYS A 70 26.48 -16.17 -11.09
C LYS A 70 26.41 -17.65 -11.45
N SER A 71 25.49 -18.07 -12.32
CA SER A 71 25.44 -19.47 -12.79
C SER A 71 26.73 -19.88 -13.51
N VAL A 72 27.33 -18.95 -14.26
CA VAL A 72 28.65 -19.10 -14.88
C VAL A 72 29.74 -19.16 -13.82
N PHE A 73 29.82 -18.18 -12.92
CA PHE A 73 30.87 -18.09 -11.91
C PHE A 73 30.85 -19.30 -10.96
N VAL A 74 29.70 -19.72 -10.44
CA VAL A 74 29.58 -20.90 -9.54
C VAL A 74 30.12 -22.17 -10.20
N ARG A 75 29.90 -22.34 -11.51
CA ARG A 75 30.42 -23.47 -12.30
C ARG A 75 31.94 -23.46 -12.46
N TRP A 76 32.56 -22.28 -12.46
CA TRP A 76 34.01 -22.10 -12.58
C TRP A 76 34.74 -21.96 -11.24
N ILE A 77 34.07 -21.50 -10.19
CA ILE A 77 34.57 -21.37 -8.81
C ILE A 77 35.02 -22.73 -8.24
N GLN A 78 34.35 -23.81 -8.65
CA GLN A 78 34.74 -25.20 -8.34
C GLN A 78 36.17 -25.57 -8.80
N TYR A 79 36.80 -24.77 -9.66
CA TYR A 79 38.19 -24.95 -10.12
C TYR A 79 39.20 -24.01 -9.42
N GLY A 80 38.85 -23.47 -8.25
CA GLY A 80 39.80 -22.82 -7.33
C GLY A 80 39.74 -21.30 -7.24
N VAL A 81 38.61 -20.66 -7.61
CA VAL A 81 38.41 -19.23 -7.35
C VAL A 81 37.82 -19.05 -5.96
N THR A 82 38.55 -18.37 -5.07
CA THR A 82 38.09 -18.11 -3.69
C THR A 82 37.13 -16.91 -3.62
N GLU A 83 35.89 -17.14 -3.20
CA GLU A 83 34.90 -16.07 -2.93
C GLU A 83 35.26 -15.29 -1.66
N HIS A 84 36.21 -14.36 -1.75
CA HIS A 84 36.65 -13.49 -0.66
C HIS A 84 36.64 -12.03 -1.11
N GLY A 85 35.90 -11.18 -0.38
CA GLY A 85 35.77 -9.74 -0.65
C GLY A 85 34.32 -9.25 -0.52
N PRO A 86 34.08 -7.99 -0.11
CA PRO A 86 32.73 -7.45 0.01
C PRO A 86 32.01 -7.34 -1.34
N GLU A 87 32.74 -7.13 -2.44
CA GLU A 87 32.18 -6.96 -3.78
C GLU A 87 31.69 -8.32 -4.34
N TRP A 88 32.32 -9.44 -3.96
CA TRP A 88 31.77 -10.77 -4.23
C TRP A 88 30.46 -11.02 -3.48
N LYS A 89 30.34 -10.55 -2.24
CA LYS A 89 29.09 -10.63 -1.46
C LYS A 89 27.98 -9.75 -2.06
N GLU A 90 28.31 -8.54 -2.49
CA GLU A 90 27.38 -7.64 -3.16
C GLU A 90 26.89 -8.24 -4.48
N PHE A 91 27.80 -8.71 -5.33
CA PHE A 91 27.46 -9.42 -6.56
C PHE A 91 26.58 -10.65 -6.30
N ALA A 92 26.95 -11.50 -5.33
CA ALA A 92 26.22 -12.72 -5.00
C ALA A 92 24.80 -12.45 -4.46
N THR A 93 24.58 -11.28 -3.84
CA THR A 93 23.29 -10.80 -3.36
C THR A 93 22.44 -10.30 -4.54
N ALA A 94 22.97 -9.38 -5.35
CA ALA A 94 22.28 -8.86 -6.54
C ALA A 94 21.94 -9.96 -7.56
N ALA A 95 22.77 -11.02 -7.64
CA ALA A 95 22.53 -12.20 -8.45
C ALA A 95 21.44 -13.14 -7.88
N ASN A 96 21.30 -13.27 -6.55
CA ASN A 96 20.19 -14.02 -5.94
C ASN A 96 18.87 -13.32 -6.22
N GLU A 97 18.79 -12.03 -5.89
CA GLU A 97 17.63 -11.20 -6.23
C GLU A 97 17.32 -11.26 -7.73
N GLY A 98 18.35 -11.34 -8.57
CA GLY A 98 18.25 -11.57 -10.01
C GLY A 98 17.58 -12.89 -10.39
N ALA A 99 17.95 -13.99 -9.73
CA ALA A 99 17.44 -15.34 -10.02
C ALA A 99 15.97 -15.47 -9.62
N ASP A 100 15.60 -14.90 -8.47
CA ASP A 100 14.21 -14.84 -7.99
C ASP A 100 13.34 -14.05 -8.98
N ASN A 101 13.81 -12.87 -9.38
CA ASN A 101 13.16 -12.04 -10.39
C ASN A 101 13.07 -12.74 -11.75
N GLN A 102 14.13 -13.45 -12.17
CA GLN A 102 14.16 -14.20 -13.43
C GLN A 102 13.15 -15.34 -13.42
N THR A 103 13.07 -16.12 -12.34
CA THR A 103 12.11 -17.23 -12.18
C THR A 103 10.67 -16.73 -12.16
N LEU A 104 10.39 -15.65 -11.43
CA LEU A 104 9.07 -15.02 -11.35
C LEU A 104 8.64 -14.45 -12.72
N CYS A 105 9.53 -13.75 -13.41
CA CYS A 105 9.23 -13.14 -14.70
C CYS A 105 9.11 -14.19 -15.81
N ALA A 106 10.00 -15.18 -15.88
CA ALA A 106 10.01 -16.24 -16.89
C ALA A 106 8.64 -16.91 -17.07
N LYS A 107 7.98 -17.25 -15.94
CA LYS A 107 6.65 -17.88 -15.94
C LYS A 107 5.58 -16.98 -16.54
N GLU A 108 5.53 -15.72 -16.14
CA GLU A 108 4.52 -14.77 -16.62
C GLU A 108 4.82 -14.24 -18.03
N LEU A 109 6.10 -14.20 -18.45
CA LEU A 109 6.54 -13.85 -19.80
C LEU A 109 6.28 -14.97 -20.80
N LYS A 110 6.56 -16.23 -20.47
CA LYS A 110 6.17 -17.37 -21.31
C LYS A 110 4.64 -17.39 -21.52
N LYS A 111 3.89 -16.94 -20.51
CA LYS A 111 2.44 -16.75 -20.62
C LYS A 111 2.05 -15.53 -21.47
N ALA A 112 2.74 -14.40 -21.34
CA ALA A 112 2.55 -13.24 -22.21
C ALA A 112 2.83 -13.57 -23.68
N ALA A 113 3.91 -14.30 -23.96
CA ALA A 113 4.27 -14.79 -25.29
C ALA A 113 3.23 -15.76 -25.85
N SER A 114 2.59 -16.59 -25.01
CA SER A 114 1.45 -17.43 -25.41
C SER A 114 0.16 -16.67 -25.74
N TYR A 115 0.14 -15.35 -25.54
CA TYR A 115 -0.94 -14.45 -25.96
C TYR A 115 -0.49 -13.56 -27.14
N TRP A 116 0.65 -12.87 -27.02
CA TRP A 116 1.08 -11.83 -27.96
C TRP A 116 2.10 -12.27 -29.01
N GLY A 117 2.69 -13.46 -28.90
CA GLY A 117 3.89 -13.85 -29.65
C GLY A 117 5.17 -13.61 -28.85
N GLU A 118 6.14 -14.50 -29.03
CA GLU A 118 7.45 -14.45 -28.38
C GLU A 118 8.28 -13.24 -28.85
N ASP A 119 8.20 -12.92 -30.15
CA ASP A 119 8.88 -11.80 -30.79
C ASP A 119 8.35 -10.44 -30.32
N ILE A 120 7.03 -10.27 -30.23
CA ILE A 120 6.40 -9.04 -29.72
C ILE A 120 6.79 -8.79 -28.26
N VAL A 121 6.75 -9.85 -27.42
CA VAL A 121 7.14 -9.74 -26.01
C VAL A 121 8.63 -9.45 -25.86
N GLN A 122 9.49 -10.11 -26.65
CA GLN A 122 10.94 -9.91 -26.62
C GLN A 122 11.35 -8.49 -27.02
N HIS A 123 10.73 -7.93 -28.07
CA HIS A 123 10.98 -6.56 -28.55
C HIS A 123 10.63 -5.50 -27.50
N TYR A 124 9.49 -5.63 -26.80
CA TYR A 124 9.07 -4.62 -25.82
C TYR A 124 9.68 -4.76 -24.41
N ILE A 125 10.23 -5.92 -24.07
CA ILE A 125 10.96 -6.12 -22.81
C ILE A 125 12.46 -5.83 -22.91
N GLU A 126 13.01 -5.61 -24.10
CA GLU A 126 14.45 -5.46 -24.26
C GLU A 126 15.03 -4.32 -23.39
N GLY A 127 16.01 -4.68 -22.55
CA GLY A 127 16.65 -3.73 -21.62
C GLY A 127 15.73 -3.21 -20.51
N ARG A 128 14.60 -3.86 -20.21
CA ARG A 128 13.67 -3.49 -19.12
C ARG A 128 13.79 -4.44 -17.92
N GLY A 129 13.64 -3.90 -16.72
CA GLY A 129 13.70 -4.68 -15.48
C GLY A 129 12.44 -5.50 -15.19
N ALA A 130 12.58 -6.46 -14.27
CA ALA A 130 11.54 -7.42 -13.85
C ALA A 130 10.16 -6.81 -13.51
N SER A 131 10.12 -5.64 -12.87
CA SER A 131 8.85 -4.94 -12.59
C SER A 131 8.07 -4.60 -13.86
N PHE A 132 8.76 -4.17 -14.93
CA PHE A 132 8.12 -3.91 -16.22
C PHE A 132 7.62 -5.21 -16.87
N ALA A 133 8.40 -6.29 -16.79
CA ALA A 133 8.02 -7.62 -17.28
C ALA A 133 6.69 -8.11 -16.69
N MET A 134 6.53 -7.98 -15.37
CA MET A 134 5.30 -8.33 -14.67
C MET A 134 4.11 -7.46 -15.10
N TRP A 135 4.31 -6.16 -15.35
CA TRP A 135 3.26 -5.28 -15.87
C TRP A 135 2.87 -5.61 -17.31
N LEU A 136 3.84 -5.94 -18.17
CA LEU A 136 3.61 -6.37 -19.56
C LEU A 136 2.75 -7.64 -19.58
N ALA A 137 3.13 -8.66 -18.81
CA ALA A 137 2.37 -9.91 -18.69
C ALA A 137 0.98 -9.72 -18.07
N ARG A 138 0.82 -8.81 -17.10
CA ARG A 138 -0.49 -8.43 -16.53
C ARG A 138 -1.42 -7.80 -17.58
N VAL A 139 -0.88 -7.03 -18.53
CA VAL A 139 -1.66 -6.46 -19.65
C VAL A 139 -2.00 -7.54 -20.67
N ALA A 140 -1.04 -8.38 -21.08
CA ALA A 140 -1.26 -9.48 -22.00
C ALA A 140 -2.27 -10.54 -21.51
N LYS A 141 -2.39 -10.69 -20.18
CA LYS A 141 -3.41 -11.56 -19.56
C LYS A 141 -4.85 -10.98 -19.67
N VAL A 142 -4.99 -9.66 -19.76
CA VAL A 142 -6.27 -8.95 -19.87
C VAL A 142 -6.66 -8.79 -21.35
N HIS A 143 -5.74 -8.23 -22.15
CA HIS A 143 -5.86 -8.08 -23.60
C HIS A 143 -4.97 -9.15 -24.24
N ARG A 144 -5.57 -10.25 -24.67
CA ARG A 144 -4.85 -11.43 -25.16
C ARG A 144 -4.43 -11.30 -26.60
N ASP A 145 -5.17 -10.58 -27.44
CA ASP A 145 -4.76 -10.34 -28.81
C ASP A 145 -3.97 -9.03 -28.91
N PHE A 146 -2.71 -9.09 -29.34
CA PHE A 146 -1.90 -7.87 -29.40
C PHE A 146 -2.44 -6.87 -30.43
N GLN A 147 -2.79 -7.31 -31.64
CA GLN A 147 -3.09 -6.43 -32.78
C GLN A 147 -4.48 -5.77 -32.68
N THR A 148 -5.44 -6.46 -32.08
CA THR A 148 -6.85 -6.03 -32.00
C THR A 148 -7.25 -5.52 -30.62
N GLU A 149 -6.67 -6.02 -29.52
CA GLU A 149 -7.04 -5.60 -28.16
C GLU A 149 -6.00 -4.68 -27.51
N ALA A 150 -4.70 -5.04 -27.54
CA ALA A 150 -3.67 -4.29 -26.82
C ALA A 150 -3.14 -3.07 -27.59
N LEU A 151 -2.86 -3.22 -28.88
CA LEU A 151 -2.25 -2.23 -29.76
C LEU A 151 -3.08 -0.92 -29.84
N PRO A 152 -4.41 -0.93 -30.06
CA PRO A 152 -5.18 0.32 -30.11
C PRO A 152 -5.09 1.11 -28.80
N ARG A 153 -5.13 0.40 -27.67
CA ARG A 153 -5.10 0.98 -26.32
C ARG A 153 -3.74 1.61 -26.03
N LEU A 154 -2.66 0.87 -26.30
CA LEU A 154 -1.28 1.35 -26.11
C LEU A 154 -0.96 2.53 -27.05
N GLN A 155 -1.36 2.48 -28.32
CA GLN A 155 -1.20 3.58 -29.27
C GLN A 155 -1.81 4.89 -28.76
N GLN A 156 -3.06 4.88 -28.32
CA GLN A 156 -3.73 6.11 -27.85
C GLN A 156 -3.14 6.62 -26.53
N LEU A 157 -2.76 5.71 -25.61
CA LEU A 157 -2.11 6.08 -24.34
C LEU A 157 -0.72 6.70 -24.56
N ILE A 158 0.09 6.14 -25.45
CA ILE A 158 1.41 6.68 -25.81
C ILE A 158 1.26 8.02 -26.54
N ARG A 159 0.31 8.14 -27.48
CA ARG A 159 -0.03 9.43 -28.15
C ARG A 159 -0.42 10.50 -27.14
N ARG A 160 -1.29 10.17 -26.17
CA ARG A 160 -1.70 11.08 -25.09
C ARG A 160 -0.53 11.46 -24.19
N ARG A 161 0.40 10.54 -23.90
CA ARG A 161 1.65 10.84 -23.18
C ARG A 161 2.51 11.86 -23.94
N ILE A 162 2.76 11.64 -25.23
CA ILE A 162 3.57 12.54 -26.08
C ILE A 162 2.93 13.94 -26.21
N GLN A 163 1.60 14.03 -26.20
CA GLN A 163 0.89 15.32 -26.23
C GLN A 163 1.03 16.10 -24.92
N LEU A 164 1.01 15.42 -23.76
CA LEU A 164 1.11 16.04 -22.44
C LEU A 164 2.55 16.38 -22.03
N ASP A 165 3.52 15.54 -22.42
CA ASP A 165 4.89 15.60 -21.90
C ASP A 165 5.91 15.77 -23.02
N ARG A 166 6.61 16.90 -23.00
CA ARG A 166 7.60 17.29 -24.04
C ARG A 166 8.98 16.65 -23.86
N ARG A 167 9.13 15.68 -22.96
CA ARG A 167 10.39 14.96 -22.72
C ARG A 167 10.58 13.80 -23.71
N ASN A 168 11.81 13.58 -24.14
CA ASN A 168 12.16 12.41 -24.94
C ASN A 168 12.08 11.15 -24.05
N PHE A 169 11.20 10.22 -24.39
CA PHE A 169 11.08 8.92 -23.73
C PHE A 169 12.12 7.94 -24.28
N LYS A 170 12.65 7.06 -23.42
CA LYS A 170 13.68 6.07 -23.78
C LYS A 170 13.09 4.83 -24.48
N HIS A 171 11.81 4.53 -24.24
CA HIS A 171 11.13 3.35 -24.75
C HIS A 171 9.74 3.70 -25.30
N ALA A 172 9.21 2.86 -26.20
CA ALA A 172 7.86 3.01 -26.75
C ALA A 172 6.79 2.96 -25.63
N ILE A 173 6.76 1.83 -24.91
CA ILE A 173 5.87 1.58 -23.78
C ILE A 173 6.58 1.96 -22.48
N GLU A 174 5.90 2.71 -21.62
CA GLU A 174 6.28 2.97 -20.23
C GLU A 174 5.26 2.36 -19.25
N ARG A 175 5.66 2.17 -17.99
CA ARG A 175 4.82 1.51 -16.95
C ARG A 175 3.43 2.16 -16.80
N ILE A 176 3.33 3.48 -16.99
CA ILE A 176 2.06 4.22 -16.91
C ILE A 176 1.06 3.85 -18.02
N ASP A 177 1.54 3.48 -19.22
CA ASP A 177 0.66 3.02 -20.29
C ASP A 177 0.14 1.63 -19.96
N LEU A 178 1.00 0.73 -19.47
CA LEU A 178 0.60 -0.62 -19.06
C LEU A 178 -0.43 -0.59 -17.91
N THR A 179 -0.24 0.28 -16.92
CA THR A 179 -1.22 0.49 -15.84
C THR A 179 -2.59 0.93 -16.37
N ASN A 180 -2.61 1.79 -17.39
CA ASN A 180 -3.86 2.27 -18.00
C ASN A 180 -4.48 1.27 -18.98
N ALA A 181 -3.68 0.61 -19.82
CA ALA A 181 -4.14 -0.43 -20.74
C ALA A 181 -4.80 -1.59 -19.96
N LYS A 182 -4.20 -2.04 -18.85
CA LYS A 182 -4.81 -3.02 -17.93
C LYS A 182 -6.20 -2.59 -17.42
N SER A 183 -6.41 -1.29 -17.24
CA SER A 183 -7.63 -0.71 -16.67
C SER A 183 -8.70 -0.41 -17.73
N TRP A 184 -8.31 -0.23 -18.99
CA TRP A 184 -9.18 -0.03 -20.14
C TRP A 184 -9.78 -1.37 -20.64
N THR A 185 -10.63 -2.02 -19.83
CA THR A 185 -11.14 -3.39 -20.11
C THR A 185 -12.33 -3.47 -21.08
N SER A 186 -12.65 -2.40 -21.81
CA SER A 186 -13.81 -2.33 -22.71
C SER A 186 -13.47 -1.63 -24.01
N ASP A 187 -14.17 -1.95 -25.10
CA ASP A 187 -13.97 -1.36 -26.44
C ASP A 187 -14.65 0.01 -26.61
N ALA A 188 -15.11 0.60 -25.51
CA ALA A 188 -15.58 1.99 -25.45
C ALA A 188 -14.41 2.98 -25.28
N SER A 189 -14.70 4.27 -25.45
CA SER A 189 -13.79 5.36 -25.06
C SER A 189 -13.34 5.23 -23.60
N TYR A 190 -12.11 5.68 -23.31
CA TYR A 190 -11.51 5.59 -21.98
C TYR A 190 -10.82 6.89 -21.58
N VAL A 191 -11.21 7.44 -20.44
CA VAL A 191 -10.45 8.52 -19.79
C VAL A 191 -9.31 7.87 -19.00
N LYS A 192 -8.07 8.30 -19.28
CA LYS A 192 -6.87 7.82 -18.59
C LYS A 192 -6.94 8.13 -17.09
N LEU A 193 -6.51 7.19 -16.24
CA LEU A 193 -6.39 7.39 -14.80
C LEU A 193 -5.55 8.63 -14.49
N ASN A 194 -6.07 9.47 -13.61
CA ASN A 194 -5.50 10.75 -13.17
C ASN A 194 -5.23 11.74 -14.33
N ASP A 195 -5.98 11.67 -15.43
CA ASP A 195 -5.94 12.68 -16.49
C ASP A 195 -6.77 13.91 -16.11
N HIS A 196 -6.08 14.98 -15.68
CA HIS A 196 -6.70 16.24 -15.23
C HIS A 196 -7.54 16.96 -16.30
N GLU A 197 -7.28 16.72 -17.59
CA GLU A 197 -8.05 17.31 -18.69
C GLU A 197 -9.26 16.42 -19.08
N LYS A 198 -9.42 15.25 -18.43
CA LYS A 198 -10.51 14.28 -18.63
C LYS A 198 -10.74 13.87 -20.09
N ILE A 199 -9.68 13.83 -20.91
CA ILE A 199 -9.80 13.50 -22.34
C ILE A 199 -10.15 12.01 -22.53
N GLU A 200 -11.24 11.76 -23.25
CA GLU A 200 -11.61 10.44 -23.75
C GLU A 200 -10.67 10.00 -24.88
N LEU A 201 -10.06 8.82 -24.72
CA LEU A 201 -9.28 8.15 -25.75
C LEU A 201 -10.18 7.14 -26.48
N PRO A 202 -10.37 7.24 -27.80
CA PRO A 202 -11.21 6.32 -28.55
C PRO A 202 -10.53 4.97 -28.74
N PHE A 203 -11.29 3.88 -28.69
CA PHE A 203 -10.75 2.54 -28.98
C PHE A 203 -10.61 2.34 -30.50
N SER A 204 -9.48 2.79 -31.06
CA SER A 204 -9.16 2.68 -32.48
C SER A 204 -7.66 2.77 -32.74
N ASN A 205 -7.15 1.95 -33.66
CA ASN A 205 -5.80 2.08 -34.18
C ASN A 205 -5.61 3.45 -34.88
N LEU A 206 -4.45 4.05 -34.67
CA LEU A 206 -4.03 5.30 -35.28
C LEU A 206 -3.55 5.10 -36.72
N LYS A 207 -3.77 6.11 -37.55
CA LYS A 207 -3.18 6.21 -38.90
C LYS A 207 -1.82 6.91 -38.83
N PRO A 208 -0.90 6.69 -39.80
CA PRO A 208 0.35 7.45 -39.89
C PRO A 208 0.16 8.97 -39.92
N SER A 209 -0.97 9.45 -40.47
CA SER A 209 -1.36 10.87 -40.50
C SER A 209 -1.84 11.44 -39.16
N GLU A 210 -1.98 10.61 -38.12
CA GLU A 210 -2.49 10.99 -36.79
C GLU A 210 -1.38 10.95 -35.71
N LEU A 211 -0.15 10.61 -36.12
CA LEU A 211 1.06 10.58 -35.30
C LEU A 211 1.58 12.00 -34.99
N PRO A 212 2.21 12.22 -33.83
CA PRO A 212 2.91 13.48 -33.54
C PRO A 212 4.10 13.71 -34.47
N ASN A 213 4.39 14.98 -34.80
CA ASN A 213 5.54 15.35 -35.63
C ASN A 213 6.86 14.79 -35.05
N GLY A 214 7.64 14.12 -35.89
CA GLY A 214 8.91 13.50 -35.47
C GLY A 214 8.75 12.13 -34.79
N TYR A 215 7.61 11.47 -34.93
CA TYR A 215 7.38 10.09 -34.49
C TYR A 215 6.94 9.20 -35.66
N VAL A 216 7.22 7.90 -35.55
CA VAL A 216 6.85 6.84 -36.50
C VAL A 216 6.25 5.65 -35.75
N PHE A 217 5.73 4.66 -36.47
CA PHE A 217 5.46 3.34 -35.91
C PHE A 217 6.71 2.46 -35.93
N ASP A 218 6.89 1.62 -34.92
CA ASP A 218 7.88 0.55 -34.89
C ASP A 218 7.39 -0.72 -35.62
N LEU A 219 8.17 -1.81 -35.53
CA LEU A 219 7.91 -3.10 -36.18
C LEU A 219 6.51 -3.69 -35.89
N TYR A 220 5.94 -3.41 -34.71
CA TYR A 220 4.65 -3.96 -34.28
C TYR A 220 3.56 -2.89 -34.14
N GLY A 221 3.83 -1.65 -34.55
CA GLY A 221 2.83 -0.58 -34.64
C GLY A 221 2.75 0.38 -33.45
N LEU A 222 3.71 0.38 -32.52
CA LEU A 222 3.75 1.38 -31.44
C LEU A 222 4.59 2.60 -31.78
N ILE A 223 4.25 3.72 -31.14
CA ILE A 223 4.77 5.05 -31.49
C ILE A 223 6.16 5.24 -30.90
N VAL A 224 7.15 5.52 -31.76
CA VAL A 224 8.56 5.73 -31.39
C VAL A 224 9.13 7.01 -32.05
N PRO A 225 10.14 7.67 -31.45
CA PRO A 225 10.80 8.82 -32.07
C PRO A 225 11.42 8.47 -33.43
N GLY A 226 11.18 9.33 -34.43
CA GLY A 226 11.54 9.10 -35.84
C GLY A 226 13.00 9.42 -36.19
N GLN A 227 13.97 9.03 -35.36
CA GLN A 227 15.39 9.15 -35.66
C GLN A 227 16.17 7.90 -35.26
N SER A 228 17.12 7.50 -36.13
CA SER A 228 18.08 6.40 -35.95
C SER A 228 17.52 4.97 -35.89
N THR A 229 16.84 4.53 -36.96
CA THR A 229 16.83 3.11 -37.32
C THR A 229 18.21 2.69 -37.85
N VAL A 230 18.95 1.91 -37.08
CA VAL A 230 20.11 1.16 -37.60
C VAL A 230 19.60 -0.12 -38.26
N GLU A 231 19.91 -0.27 -39.55
CA GLU A 231 19.84 -1.51 -40.36
C GLU A 231 18.74 -2.55 -40.05
N VAL A 232 17.47 -2.24 -40.35
CA VAL A 232 16.43 -3.28 -40.58
C VAL A 232 15.96 -3.24 -42.04
N SER A 233 16.83 -3.70 -42.96
CA SER A 233 16.55 -3.75 -44.41
C SER A 233 17.26 -4.90 -45.14
N LYS A 234 17.57 -6.01 -44.45
CA LYS A 234 18.21 -7.21 -45.03
C LYS A 234 17.75 -8.53 -44.39
N ALA A 235 16.48 -8.93 -44.56
CA ALA A 235 16.03 -10.28 -44.15
C ALA A 235 14.73 -10.82 -44.79
N LEU A 236 14.24 -10.33 -45.94
CA LEU A 236 12.94 -10.83 -46.48
C LEU A 236 12.76 -10.72 -48.01
N HIS A 237 13.75 -11.16 -48.80
CA HIS A 237 13.64 -11.31 -50.26
C HIS A 237 14.17 -12.67 -50.75
N THR A 238 13.39 -13.70 -50.45
CA THR A 238 13.33 -15.06 -51.03
C THR A 238 12.08 -15.70 -50.41
N THR A 239 11.15 -16.37 -51.10
CA THR A 239 11.19 -17.03 -52.42
C THR A 239 9.79 -17.06 -53.07
N ASP A 240 9.75 -17.12 -54.41
CA ASP A 240 8.66 -17.50 -55.36
C ASP A 240 7.21 -17.74 -54.90
N GLN A 241 6.25 -17.12 -55.61
CA GLN A 241 5.12 -17.79 -56.29
C GLN A 241 4.65 -16.91 -57.49
N PRO A 242 3.94 -17.45 -58.52
CA PRO A 242 4.05 -16.94 -59.89
C PRO A 242 2.94 -15.98 -60.36
N SER A 243 3.19 -15.42 -61.55
CA SER A 243 2.37 -14.44 -62.26
C SER A 243 1.13 -14.98 -62.99
N SER A 244 0.02 -14.24 -62.92
CA SER A 244 -1.03 -14.21 -63.96
C SER A 244 -1.59 -12.78 -64.08
N ILE A 245 -1.23 -12.02 -65.14
CA ILE A 245 -2.04 -11.78 -66.35
C ILE A 245 -3.06 -10.62 -66.18
N VAL A 246 -2.77 -9.48 -66.85
CA VAL A 246 -3.64 -8.58 -67.69
C VAL A 246 -4.99 -8.11 -67.05
N GLU A 247 -5.36 -6.81 -66.98
CA GLU A 247 -5.46 -5.89 -68.14
C GLU A 247 -5.37 -4.36 -67.85
N SER A 248 -4.46 -3.71 -68.59
CA SER A 248 -4.44 -2.37 -69.23
C SER A 248 -5.24 -1.12 -68.77
N THR A 249 -4.51 0.02 -68.77
CA THR A 249 -4.89 1.43 -69.08
C THR A 249 -5.71 2.25 -68.06
N LYS A 250 -5.55 3.59 -67.97
CA LYS A 250 -5.01 4.58 -68.93
C LYS A 250 -4.21 5.73 -68.25
N ILE A 251 -3.33 6.43 -68.98
CA ILE A 251 -2.41 7.48 -68.46
C ILE A 251 -2.49 8.79 -69.28
N ALA A 252 -2.36 9.93 -68.61
CA ALA A 252 -1.73 11.19 -69.05
C ALA A 252 -1.26 11.93 -67.77
N SER A 253 -0.01 12.35 -67.53
CA SER A 253 0.95 13.16 -68.32
C SER A 253 0.48 14.63 -68.45
N SER A 254 1.27 15.68 -68.18
CA SER A 254 2.76 15.86 -68.11
C SER A 254 3.17 16.73 -66.88
N VAL A 255 4.35 16.67 -66.24
CA VAL A 255 5.77 16.75 -66.72
C VAL A 255 6.08 18.13 -67.35
N PRO A 256 7.23 18.83 -67.05
CA PRO A 256 8.50 18.36 -66.47
C PRO A 256 9.04 19.10 -65.22
N THR A 257 10.16 18.57 -64.69
CA THR A 257 10.95 19.01 -63.52
C THR A 257 12.33 19.57 -63.93
N SER A 258 13.09 20.12 -62.97
CA SER A 258 14.58 20.14 -62.86
C SER A 258 15.35 21.24 -63.63
N GLN A 259 16.59 21.63 -63.30
CA GLN A 259 17.61 21.11 -62.34
C GLN A 259 18.11 22.23 -61.37
N SER A 260 18.59 21.92 -60.15
CA SER A 260 20.02 21.90 -59.68
C SER A 260 20.85 23.18 -59.95
N GLU A 261 21.82 23.62 -59.13
CA GLU A 261 22.58 22.97 -58.05
C GLU A 261 23.05 24.02 -56.98
N GLY A 262 23.66 23.60 -55.85
CA GLY A 262 24.20 24.51 -54.80
C GLY A 262 25.71 24.75 -54.93
N PRO A 263 26.51 24.91 -53.84
CA PRO A 263 26.16 25.21 -52.43
C PRO A 263 27.12 26.28 -51.79
N VAL A 264 27.50 26.12 -50.50
CA VAL A 264 28.65 26.71 -49.74
C VAL A 264 28.32 27.80 -48.66
N GLN A 265 28.79 27.51 -47.43
CA GLN A 265 28.93 28.36 -46.22
C GLN A 265 30.45 28.72 -46.03
N PRO A 266 30.94 29.61 -45.11
CA PRO A 266 30.45 29.84 -43.72
C PRO A 266 30.68 31.25 -43.07
N GLY A 267 30.32 31.41 -41.77
CA GLY A 267 31.32 31.84 -40.77
C GLY A 267 31.14 33.08 -39.86
N ILE A 268 31.25 32.84 -38.53
CA ILE A 268 32.08 33.59 -37.54
C ILE A 268 31.59 34.94 -36.91
N SER A 269 31.08 34.83 -35.68
CA SER A 269 31.45 35.50 -34.39
C SER A 269 31.53 37.04 -34.12
N ARG A 270 30.98 37.38 -32.92
CA ARG A 270 31.48 38.29 -31.84
C ARG A 270 31.29 39.85 -31.88
N ALA A 271 30.38 40.30 -30.97
CA ALA A 271 30.65 41.06 -29.72
C ALA A 271 30.68 42.63 -29.62
N CYS A 272 30.11 43.10 -28.48
CA CYS A 272 30.46 44.27 -27.63
C CYS A 272 29.95 45.72 -27.92
N VAL A 273 29.27 46.30 -26.88
CA VAL A 273 29.46 47.65 -26.25
C VAL A 273 29.08 48.90 -27.10
N THR A 274 28.34 49.94 -26.69
CA THR A 274 28.14 50.72 -25.41
C THR A 274 26.63 51.19 -25.32
N THR A 275 26.05 52.12 -24.50
CA THR A 275 26.46 53.15 -23.51
C THR A 275 25.31 53.54 -22.53
N ILE A 276 25.66 53.84 -21.27
CA ILE A 276 25.27 55.00 -20.39
C ILE A 276 23.93 55.75 -20.69
N SER A 277 23.02 55.91 -19.71
CA SER A 277 23.14 56.97 -18.66
C SER A 277 22.42 56.69 -17.32
N ASN A 278 22.96 57.31 -16.24
CA ASN A 278 22.43 57.31 -14.86
C ASN A 278 21.58 58.61 -14.62
N SER A 279 21.09 59.02 -13.44
CA SER A 279 21.33 58.65 -12.02
C SER A 279 20.28 59.34 -11.10
N ASN A 280 20.00 58.74 -9.92
CA ASN A 280 19.67 59.39 -8.63
C ASN A 280 18.37 60.26 -8.52
N ASP A 281 17.68 60.47 -7.39
CA ASP A 281 17.95 60.29 -5.93
C ASP A 281 16.66 59.95 -5.11
N SER A 282 16.77 59.88 -3.77
CA SER A 282 15.72 59.80 -2.73
C SER A 282 15.99 60.90 -1.65
N PRO A 283 15.16 61.21 -0.61
CA PRO A 283 14.16 60.37 0.09
C PRO A 283 12.87 61.06 0.66
N ASP A 284 12.10 60.31 1.46
CA ASP A 284 11.20 60.64 2.60
C ASP A 284 10.45 61.99 2.71
N ALA A 285 9.12 61.93 2.97
CA ALA A 285 8.56 62.09 4.33
C ALA A 285 7.00 62.18 4.42
N SER A 286 6.43 61.61 5.49
CA SER A 286 5.26 62.08 6.28
C SER A 286 3.97 62.61 5.61
N SER A 287 2.83 61.94 5.82
CA SER A 287 1.74 62.44 6.72
C SER A 287 0.45 61.57 6.71
N ALA A 288 -0.36 61.69 7.77
CA ALA A 288 -1.76 61.26 7.89
C ALA A 288 -2.63 62.50 8.26
N PRO A 289 -3.99 62.50 8.26
CA PRO A 289 -4.76 61.79 9.31
C PRO A 289 -6.24 61.38 8.99
N THR A 290 -6.82 60.61 9.93
CA THR A 290 -8.24 60.55 10.39
C THR A 290 -9.44 60.91 9.46
N ASN A 291 -10.48 60.05 9.44
CA ASN A 291 -11.71 60.28 10.26
C ASN A 291 -12.74 59.12 10.27
N LEU A 292 -13.62 59.18 11.28
CA LEU A 292 -14.82 58.37 11.61
C LEU A 292 -15.99 59.37 11.88
N PRO A 293 -17.21 59.00 12.36
CA PRO A 293 -18.09 57.84 12.14
C PRO A 293 -19.56 58.22 11.80
N SER A 294 -20.43 57.24 11.49
CA SER A 294 -21.85 57.10 11.95
C SER A 294 -22.53 55.94 11.19
N ASN A 295 -23.38 55.04 11.72
CA ASN A 295 -24.34 54.94 12.85
C ASN A 295 -25.82 55.08 12.40
N GLY A 296 -26.70 54.17 12.85
CA GLY A 296 -28.11 54.02 12.44
C GLY A 296 -28.44 52.58 12.00
N GLN A 297 -28.75 51.62 12.90
CA GLN A 297 -30.03 51.39 13.61
C GLN A 297 -31.28 51.16 12.73
N VAL A 298 -31.88 49.96 12.90
CA VAL A 298 -33.34 49.69 13.06
C VAL A 298 -34.25 50.04 11.84
N LYS A 299 -35.01 49.11 11.26
CA LYS A 299 -36.15 48.43 11.90
C LYS A 299 -36.66 47.18 11.13
N CYS A 300 -37.32 46.28 11.85
CA CYS A 300 -38.08 45.15 11.29
C CYS A 300 -39.56 45.51 11.08
N MET A 301 -40.20 44.96 10.04
CA MET A 301 -41.64 44.65 10.01
C MET A 301 -41.95 43.44 9.12
N GLN A 302 -42.95 42.66 9.53
CA GLN A 302 -43.69 41.67 8.72
C GLN A 302 -44.72 42.44 7.83
N SER A 303 -45.43 41.92 6.81
CA SER A 303 -46.05 40.59 6.68
C SER A 303 -46.51 40.32 5.22
N ALA A 304 -46.84 39.05 4.91
CA ALA A 304 -48.11 38.54 4.34
C ALA A 304 -48.99 39.46 3.42
N VAL A 305 -49.70 39.02 2.35
CA VAL A 305 -49.97 37.65 1.81
C VAL A 305 -50.71 37.75 0.43
N HIS A 306 -50.99 36.59 -0.19
CA HIS A 306 -52.00 36.29 -1.24
C HIS A 306 -51.61 36.27 -2.75
N ASP A 307 -52.08 35.17 -3.37
CA ASP A 307 -52.62 34.93 -4.72
C ASP A 307 -51.75 34.79 -5.99
N SER A 308 -51.67 33.51 -6.41
CA SER A 308 -51.62 33.01 -7.80
C SER A 308 -53.07 32.99 -8.40
N PRO A 309 -53.36 32.54 -9.65
CA PRO A 309 -52.49 31.86 -10.61
C PRO A 309 -52.64 32.26 -12.10
N THR A 310 -51.65 31.87 -12.92
CA THR A 310 -51.85 31.59 -14.36
C THR A 310 -51.06 30.34 -14.76
N CYS A 311 -51.68 29.44 -15.54
CA CYS A 311 -51.04 28.23 -16.06
C CYS A 311 -50.50 28.47 -17.47
N ILE A 312 -49.27 28.00 -17.75
CA ILE A 312 -48.76 27.75 -19.11
C ILE A 312 -48.10 26.37 -19.12
N THR A 313 -48.48 25.54 -20.09
CA THR A 313 -47.99 24.16 -20.26
C THR A 313 -46.91 24.08 -21.34
N GLU A 314 -45.76 23.47 -21.02
CA GLU A 314 -44.79 22.97 -22.00
C GLU A 314 -44.21 21.60 -21.56
N PRO A 315 -43.59 20.82 -22.47
CA PRO A 315 -43.72 19.35 -22.43
C PRO A 315 -42.67 18.58 -21.62
N ALA A 316 -43.04 17.36 -21.24
CA ALA A 316 -42.19 16.44 -20.48
C ALA A 316 -40.98 15.94 -21.27
N THR A 317 -39.78 16.11 -20.70
CA THR A 317 -38.55 15.45 -21.16
C THR A 317 -38.28 14.22 -20.29
N GLN A 318 -38.32 13.02 -20.86
CA GLN A 318 -38.04 11.78 -20.13
C GLN A 318 -36.52 11.62 -19.92
N VAL A 319 -36.08 11.62 -18.66
CA VAL A 319 -34.67 11.43 -18.29
C VAL A 319 -34.34 9.92 -18.22
N PRO A 320 -33.31 9.41 -18.91
CA PRO A 320 -33.08 7.97 -19.09
C PRO A 320 -32.34 7.28 -17.93
N HIS A 321 -32.66 7.60 -16.67
CA HIS A 321 -31.83 7.20 -15.52
C HIS A 321 -31.92 5.71 -15.11
N GLU A 322 -33.05 5.02 -15.32
CA GLU A 322 -33.24 3.62 -14.88
C GLU A 322 -32.33 2.62 -15.62
N LYS A 323 -31.99 2.88 -16.89
CA LYS A 323 -31.23 1.93 -17.71
C LYS A 323 -29.78 1.76 -17.24
N THR A 324 -29.17 2.82 -16.71
CA THR A 324 -27.80 2.78 -16.17
C THR A 324 -27.75 1.88 -14.93
N VAL A 325 -28.68 2.08 -13.98
CA VAL A 325 -28.75 1.30 -12.72
C VAL A 325 -28.97 -0.19 -13.00
N GLN A 326 -29.88 -0.55 -13.92
CA GLN A 326 -30.05 -1.95 -14.32
C GLN A 326 -28.81 -2.56 -15.01
N THR A 327 -27.98 -1.73 -15.65
CA THR A 327 -26.76 -2.20 -16.33
C THR A 327 -25.64 -2.46 -15.32
N GLU A 328 -25.48 -1.62 -14.30
CA GLU A 328 -24.51 -1.87 -13.22
C GLU A 328 -24.93 -3.02 -12.30
N PHE A 329 -26.22 -3.14 -11.98
CA PHE A 329 -26.74 -4.31 -11.25
C PHE A 329 -26.44 -5.64 -11.99
N ARG A 330 -26.55 -5.65 -13.33
CA ARG A 330 -26.14 -6.80 -14.16
C ARG A 330 -24.62 -7.01 -14.19
N ARG A 331 -23.82 -5.95 -14.10
CA ARG A 331 -22.35 -6.01 -14.03
C ARG A 331 -21.89 -6.68 -12.73
N SER A 332 -22.41 -6.24 -11.58
CA SER A 332 -22.07 -6.81 -10.27
C SER A 332 -22.50 -8.26 -10.13
N ASN A 333 -23.72 -8.60 -10.56
CA ASN A 333 -24.21 -9.99 -10.52
C ASN A 333 -23.38 -10.94 -11.43
N ARG A 334 -22.83 -10.44 -12.55
CA ARG A 334 -21.94 -11.23 -13.41
C ARG A 334 -20.58 -11.48 -12.75
N ILE A 335 -20.00 -10.46 -12.10
CA ILE A 335 -18.74 -10.59 -11.35
C ILE A 335 -18.92 -11.55 -10.15
N ALA A 336 -20.07 -11.55 -9.49
CA ALA A 336 -20.40 -12.51 -8.44
C ALA A 336 -20.48 -13.96 -8.99
N ALA A 337 -21.17 -14.16 -10.13
CA ALA A 337 -21.26 -15.47 -10.77
C ALA A 337 -19.89 -16.01 -11.25
N ASP A 338 -19.03 -15.16 -11.81
CA ASP A 338 -17.68 -15.55 -12.22
C ASP A 338 -16.79 -15.92 -11.02
N LYS A 339 -16.95 -15.23 -9.87
CA LYS A 339 -16.29 -15.61 -8.60
C LYS A 339 -16.80 -16.95 -8.06
N GLN A 340 -18.11 -17.18 -8.07
CA GLN A 340 -18.72 -18.45 -7.64
C GLN A 340 -18.23 -19.63 -8.48
N ALA A 341 -18.16 -19.47 -9.80
CA ALA A 341 -17.67 -20.51 -10.72
C ALA A 341 -16.18 -20.87 -10.48
N VAL A 342 -15.35 -19.91 -10.06
CA VAL A 342 -13.96 -20.18 -9.64
C VAL A 342 -13.92 -20.99 -8.34
N TYR A 343 -14.79 -20.67 -7.37
CA TYR A 343 -14.87 -21.39 -6.09
C TYR A 343 -15.35 -22.84 -6.26
N GLU A 344 -16.40 -23.06 -7.04
CA GLU A 344 -16.93 -24.40 -7.37
C GLU A 344 -15.93 -25.25 -8.16
N SER A 345 -15.12 -24.62 -9.02
CA SER A 345 -14.00 -25.28 -9.73
C SER A 345 -12.88 -25.72 -8.79
N ALA A 346 -12.54 -24.89 -7.80
CA ALA A 346 -11.57 -25.24 -6.75
C ALA A 346 -12.08 -26.37 -5.86
N GLU A 347 -13.35 -26.33 -5.41
CA GLU A 347 -13.93 -27.38 -4.57
C GLU A 347 -14.06 -28.71 -5.33
N THR A 348 -14.46 -28.66 -6.61
CA THR A 348 -14.49 -29.82 -7.51
C THR A 348 -13.10 -30.45 -7.66
N THR A 349 -12.04 -29.63 -7.66
CA THR A 349 -10.65 -30.10 -7.70
C THR A 349 -10.25 -30.79 -6.39
N LEU A 350 -10.59 -30.23 -5.22
CA LEU A 350 -10.37 -30.85 -3.90
C LEU A 350 -11.12 -32.18 -3.73
N ARG A 351 -12.38 -32.25 -4.18
CA ARG A 351 -13.17 -33.50 -4.15
C ARG A 351 -12.61 -34.58 -5.09
N ARG A 352 -11.82 -34.20 -6.10
CA ARG A 352 -11.23 -35.12 -7.08
C ARG A 352 -9.90 -35.70 -6.60
N THR A 353 -9.05 -34.92 -5.92
CA THR A 353 -7.83 -35.43 -5.25
C THR A 353 -8.16 -36.31 -4.05
N SER A 354 -9.22 -36.00 -3.31
CA SER A 354 -9.65 -36.75 -2.13
C SER A 354 -10.22 -38.17 -2.40
N ARG A 355 -10.35 -38.59 -3.67
CA ARG A 355 -11.06 -39.82 -4.06
C ARG A 355 -10.17 -40.96 -4.56
N THR A 356 -8.84 -40.77 -4.63
CA THR A 356 -7.90 -41.69 -5.31
C THR A 356 -6.92 -42.43 -4.38
N THR A 357 -7.31 -42.72 -3.12
CA THR A 357 -6.47 -43.47 -2.15
C THR A 357 -7.20 -44.63 -1.46
N LYS A 358 -7.58 -45.68 -2.22
CA LYS A 358 -8.06 -46.95 -1.63
C LYS A 358 -7.91 -48.18 -2.55
N THR A 359 -6.77 -48.87 -2.50
CA THR A 359 -6.63 -50.32 -2.14
C THR A 359 -5.29 -50.97 -2.56
N LYS A 360 -4.82 -51.91 -1.71
CA LYS A 360 -3.93 -53.07 -1.96
C LYS A 360 -2.47 -52.88 -2.44
N THR A 361 -1.57 -53.14 -1.48
CA THR A 361 -0.25 -53.83 -1.60
C THR A 361 -0.30 -55.14 -2.41
N PRO A 362 0.82 -55.69 -2.98
CA PRO A 362 2.13 -55.83 -2.29
C PRO A 362 3.45 -55.67 -3.10
N ASN A 363 4.55 -55.61 -2.33
CA ASN A 363 5.98 -55.91 -2.60
C ASN A 363 6.56 -55.85 -4.03
N VAL A 364 7.50 -54.91 -4.25
CA VAL A 364 8.89 -55.18 -4.71
C VAL A 364 9.83 -54.17 -4.02
N GLU A 365 11.08 -54.55 -3.73
CA GLU A 365 12.10 -53.64 -3.16
C GLU A 365 12.71 -52.70 -4.22
N SER A 366 12.91 -51.42 -3.88
CA SER A 366 13.89 -50.57 -4.58
C SER A 366 14.38 -49.44 -3.66
N ARG A 367 15.54 -48.85 -3.97
CA ARG A 367 16.26 -47.90 -3.11
C ARG A 367 15.70 -46.48 -3.24
N ASN A 368 15.37 -45.84 -2.12
CA ASN A 368 15.09 -44.41 -2.09
C ASN A 368 16.37 -43.58 -2.29
N HIS A 369 16.31 -42.63 -3.21
CA HIS A 369 17.02 -41.35 -3.13
C HIS A 369 15.96 -40.26 -3.24
N GLN A 370 15.87 -39.38 -2.23
CA GLN A 370 15.00 -38.20 -2.31
C GLN A 370 15.63 -37.18 -3.26
N PRO A 371 14.89 -36.62 -4.23
CA PRO A 371 15.22 -35.33 -4.81
C PRO A 371 15.19 -34.27 -3.70
N LYS A 372 16.15 -33.35 -3.68
CA LYS A 372 16.06 -32.16 -2.81
C LYS A 372 14.90 -31.27 -3.29
N GLY A 373 14.19 -30.68 -2.34
CA GLY A 373 13.11 -29.73 -2.62
C GLY A 373 13.62 -28.44 -3.28
N ILE A 374 12.70 -27.72 -3.90
CA ILE A 374 12.91 -26.35 -4.38
C ILE A 374 12.45 -25.43 -3.24
N GLU A 375 13.31 -24.50 -2.81
CA GLU A 375 13.03 -23.53 -1.74
C GLU A 375 11.92 -22.56 -2.17
N SER A 376 11.11 -22.11 -1.20
CA SER A 376 9.87 -21.38 -1.45
C SER A 376 9.97 -19.89 -1.08
N SER A 377 8.97 -19.11 -1.50
CA SER A 377 8.87 -17.69 -1.12
C SER A 377 8.54 -17.46 0.37
N SER A 378 8.20 -18.51 1.13
CA SER A 378 8.17 -18.44 2.60
C SER A 378 9.59 -18.36 3.14
N ASP A 379 10.45 -19.26 2.67
CA ASP A 379 11.80 -19.52 3.17
C ASP A 379 12.65 -18.25 3.19
N THR A 380 12.58 -17.42 2.14
CA THR A 380 13.28 -16.11 2.07
C THR A 380 12.74 -15.10 3.09
N LEU A 381 11.44 -15.07 3.35
CA LEU A 381 10.81 -14.19 4.34
C LEU A 381 11.13 -14.66 5.76
N ASP A 382 11.03 -15.96 6.00
CA ASP A 382 11.37 -16.62 7.26
C ASP A 382 12.84 -16.36 7.64
N LEU A 383 13.78 -16.45 6.69
CA LEU A 383 15.19 -16.11 6.88
C LEU A 383 15.43 -14.64 7.23
N VAL A 384 14.68 -13.70 6.63
CA VAL A 384 14.80 -12.27 6.95
C VAL A 384 14.21 -11.97 8.34
N LEU A 385 13.10 -12.61 8.71
CA LEU A 385 12.49 -12.51 10.04
C LEU A 385 13.40 -13.08 11.14
N GLU A 386 14.00 -14.26 10.93
CA GLU A 386 14.99 -14.86 11.83
C GLU A 386 16.19 -13.92 12.01
N ARG A 387 16.71 -13.36 10.91
CA ARG A 387 17.87 -12.46 10.94
C ARG A 387 17.57 -11.11 11.59
N ILE A 388 16.37 -10.54 11.42
CA ILE A 388 15.95 -9.34 12.15
C ILE A 388 15.86 -9.63 13.65
N SER A 389 15.29 -10.78 14.03
CA SER A 389 15.19 -11.21 15.43
C SER A 389 16.57 -11.42 16.07
N GLN A 390 17.53 -11.99 15.32
CA GLN A 390 18.92 -12.09 15.77
C GLN A 390 19.55 -10.70 16.01
N LEU A 391 19.44 -9.79 15.03
CA LEU A 391 20.06 -8.46 15.08
C LEU A 391 19.43 -7.58 16.18
N ALA A 392 18.12 -7.69 16.40
CA ALA A 392 17.43 -7.04 17.50
C ALA A 392 17.87 -7.60 18.86
N GLY A 393 17.98 -8.94 18.97
CA GLY A 393 18.58 -9.60 20.13
C GLY A 393 20.07 -9.28 20.35
N GLU A 394 20.76 -8.63 19.40
CA GLU A 394 22.06 -8.00 19.61
C GLU A 394 21.91 -6.53 20.10
N LEU A 395 20.96 -5.77 19.56
CA LEU A 395 20.69 -4.38 19.93
C LEU A 395 20.26 -4.21 21.40
N ASP A 396 19.46 -5.14 21.92
CA ASP A 396 19.04 -5.16 23.33
C ASP A 396 20.24 -5.33 24.28
N LYS A 397 21.25 -6.10 23.87
CA LYS A 397 22.49 -6.31 24.66
C LYS A 397 23.27 -5.00 24.81
N TYR A 398 23.43 -4.23 23.73
CA TYR A 398 24.09 -2.93 23.79
C TYR A 398 23.32 -1.92 24.64
N SER A 399 21.98 -1.91 24.52
CA SER A 399 21.12 -1.03 25.33
C SER A 399 21.24 -1.33 26.84
N SER A 400 21.42 -2.60 27.22
CA SER A 400 21.63 -3.00 28.62
C SER A 400 22.98 -2.58 29.24
N LEU A 401 23.95 -2.12 28.43
CA LEU A 401 25.28 -1.72 28.91
C LEU A 401 25.37 -0.22 29.28
N GLU A 402 24.53 0.65 28.71
CA GLU A 402 24.58 2.09 28.98
C GLU A 402 23.99 2.50 30.34
N GLU A 403 22.99 1.76 30.85
CA GLU A 403 22.22 2.14 32.05
C GLU A 403 23.00 2.11 33.39
N VAL A 404 24.24 1.61 33.40
CA VAL A 404 25.03 1.39 34.64
C VAL A 404 25.53 2.70 35.29
N SER A 405 25.30 3.88 34.67
CA SER A 405 26.07 5.11 34.94
C SER A 405 25.32 6.31 35.56
N VAL A 406 24.09 6.17 36.08
CA VAL A 406 23.37 7.29 36.75
C VAL A 406 22.97 6.98 38.20
N ALA A 407 23.68 7.61 39.16
CA ALA A 407 23.32 7.54 40.59
C ALA A 407 22.17 8.52 40.94
N PRO A 408 21.19 8.14 41.78
CA PRO A 408 20.02 8.97 42.08
C PRO A 408 20.29 10.07 43.13
N ASP A 409 20.06 11.34 42.77
CA ASP A 409 20.07 12.47 43.73
C ASP A 409 18.88 12.38 44.70
N LYS A 410 19.14 12.52 46.00
CA LYS A 410 18.15 12.36 47.07
C LYS A 410 17.57 13.71 47.47
N ARG A 411 16.44 14.11 46.85
CA ARG A 411 15.69 15.30 47.27
C ARG A 411 14.44 14.99 48.08
N ARG A 412 14.22 15.83 49.07
CA ARG A 412 13.43 15.61 50.29
C ARG A 412 11.99 16.07 50.05
N ALA A 413 11.02 15.18 50.23
CA ALA A 413 9.61 15.56 50.23
C ALA A 413 9.27 16.43 51.45
N THR A 414 8.31 17.35 51.29
CA THR A 414 7.65 18.07 52.38
C THR A 414 6.14 17.98 52.17
N SER A 415 5.41 17.63 53.22
CA SER A 415 3.97 17.37 53.18
C SER A 415 3.17 18.52 53.79
N VAL A 416 2.06 18.90 53.16
CA VAL A 416 1.03 19.80 53.70
C VAL A 416 -0.34 19.14 53.48
N PRO A 417 -1.32 19.23 54.41
CA PRO A 417 -2.50 18.36 54.39
C PRO A 417 -3.58 18.73 53.37
N LEU A 418 -4.43 17.73 53.06
CA LEU A 418 -5.73 17.92 52.42
C LEU A 418 -6.76 18.52 53.40
N ASP A 419 -7.68 19.31 52.89
CA ASP A 419 -8.94 19.71 53.56
C ASP A 419 -10.15 19.18 52.77
N VAL A 420 -11.28 18.93 53.44
CA VAL A 420 -12.37 18.05 52.94
C VAL A 420 -13.72 18.77 52.92
N GLY A 421 -14.04 19.40 51.80
CA GLY A 421 -15.35 20.01 51.52
C GLY A 421 -16.30 19.09 50.75
N LYS A 422 -17.37 18.60 51.41
CA LYS A 422 -18.44 17.81 50.76
C LYS A 422 -19.60 18.69 50.29
N THR A 423 -20.10 18.47 49.06
CA THR A 423 -21.51 18.67 48.71
C THR A 423 -21.93 17.80 47.53
N HIS A 424 -23.03 17.05 47.67
CA HIS A 424 -23.70 16.40 46.54
C HIS A 424 -24.60 17.40 45.79
N LYS A 425 -24.70 17.26 44.47
CA LYS A 425 -25.89 17.69 43.72
C LYS A 425 -26.10 16.79 42.50
N ARG A 426 -27.33 16.34 42.27
CA ARG A 426 -27.75 15.74 41.00
C ARG A 426 -27.96 16.85 39.97
N LEU A 427 -27.54 16.61 38.73
CA LEU A 427 -28.22 17.12 37.54
C LEU A 427 -28.00 16.11 36.40
N CYS A 428 -29.06 15.90 35.62
CA CYS A 428 -28.95 15.34 34.27
C CYS A 428 -28.78 16.50 33.28
N ASP A 429 -28.80 16.18 31.99
CA ASP A 429 -28.78 17.08 30.83
C ASP A 429 -27.43 17.76 30.50
N GLN A 430 -26.87 17.30 29.39
CA GLN A 430 -26.18 18.07 28.34
C GLN A 430 -25.40 19.33 28.79
N THR A 431 -24.10 19.14 29.04
CA THR A 431 -23.12 20.25 28.96
C THR A 431 -22.05 19.92 27.93
N VAL A 432 -21.92 20.75 26.89
CA VAL A 432 -20.76 20.78 26.00
C VAL A 432 -19.50 20.97 26.85
N ILE A 433 -18.50 20.12 26.65
CA ILE A 433 -17.25 20.17 27.43
C ILE A 433 -16.37 21.30 26.87
N GLY A 434 -16.58 22.52 27.38
CA GLY A 434 -15.57 23.57 27.27
C GLY A 434 -14.26 23.11 27.93
N PRO A 435 -13.10 23.60 27.45
CA PRO A 435 -11.81 23.01 27.80
C PRO A 435 -11.53 23.09 29.31
N ARG A 436 -11.54 21.94 29.97
CA ARG A 436 -10.90 21.78 31.28
C ARG A 436 -9.41 22.07 31.08
N GLY A 437 -8.86 22.99 31.86
CA GLY A 437 -7.47 23.44 31.70
C GLY A 437 -6.50 22.24 31.65
N PHE A 438 -5.84 22.06 30.50
CA PHE A 438 -5.07 20.85 30.22
C PHE A 438 -3.90 20.69 31.20
N CYS A 439 -3.98 19.66 32.03
CA CYS A 439 -2.91 19.26 32.92
C CYS A 439 -2.18 18.07 32.28
N PRO A 440 -0.95 18.25 31.73
CA PRO A 440 -0.23 17.17 31.05
C PRO A 440 0.21 16.02 31.98
N ASP A 441 0.09 16.21 33.29
CA ASP A 441 0.33 15.22 34.34
C ASP A 441 -0.95 14.52 34.86
N ALA A 442 -2.14 14.87 34.35
CA ALA A 442 -3.37 14.17 34.69
C ALA A 442 -3.36 12.71 34.23
N LEU A 443 -3.89 11.81 35.07
CA LEU A 443 -4.18 10.44 34.67
C LEU A 443 -5.55 10.37 33.95
N PRO A 444 -5.77 9.42 33.03
CA PRO A 444 -7.06 9.22 32.38
C PRO A 444 -8.18 9.00 33.38
N HIS A 445 -9.36 9.54 33.10
CA HIS A 445 -10.52 9.34 33.94
C HIS A 445 -11.12 7.93 33.76
N CYS A 446 -11.15 7.18 34.87
CA CYS A 446 -11.85 5.91 35.01
C CYS A 446 -13.19 6.14 35.75
N ASP A 447 -14.29 5.61 35.22
CA ASP A 447 -15.56 5.48 35.94
C ASP A 447 -16.09 4.06 35.72
N SER A 448 -15.53 3.12 36.50
CA SER A 448 -15.87 1.70 36.42
C SER A 448 -17.36 1.42 36.63
N ALA A 449 -18.12 2.31 37.28
CA ALA A 449 -19.56 2.17 37.48
C ALA A 449 -20.34 2.53 36.20
N SER A 450 -20.02 3.68 35.58
CA SER A 450 -20.56 4.03 34.26
C SER A 450 -20.16 3.00 33.20
N ASP A 451 -18.92 2.52 33.26
CA ASP A 451 -18.35 1.58 32.28
C ASP A 451 -18.98 0.18 32.40
N GLN A 452 -19.35 -0.24 33.63
CA GLN A 452 -20.15 -1.45 33.86
C GLN A 452 -21.59 -1.31 33.35
N VAL A 453 -22.22 -0.13 33.47
CA VAL A 453 -23.56 0.12 32.90
C VAL A 453 -23.52 0.06 31.37
N TYR A 454 -22.53 0.71 30.75
CA TYR A 454 -22.32 0.65 29.30
C TYR A 454 -22.12 -0.80 28.82
N LEU A 455 -21.29 -1.60 29.49
CA LEU A 455 -21.12 -3.02 29.17
C LEU A 455 -22.42 -3.80 29.33
N ALA A 456 -23.18 -3.59 30.41
CA ALA A 456 -24.44 -4.30 30.63
C ALA A 456 -25.49 -4.01 29.54
N GLN A 457 -25.58 -2.76 29.08
CA GLN A 457 -26.44 -2.40 27.94
C GLN A 457 -25.92 -3.01 26.63
N ALA A 458 -24.61 -2.95 26.37
CA ALA A 458 -24.01 -3.55 25.17
C ALA A 458 -24.23 -5.07 25.11
N VAL A 459 -24.11 -5.77 26.24
CA VAL A 459 -24.47 -7.21 26.34
C VAL A 459 -25.93 -7.45 25.98
N SER A 460 -26.85 -6.56 26.35
CA SER A 460 -28.27 -6.68 25.97
C SER A 460 -28.49 -6.47 24.47
N GLU A 461 -27.89 -5.43 23.89
CA GLU A 461 -28.01 -5.10 22.46
C GLU A 461 -27.36 -6.17 21.56
N VAL A 462 -26.13 -6.58 21.87
CA VAL A 462 -25.44 -7.68 21.19
C VAL A 462 -26.17 -9.01 21.38
N SER A 463 -26.75 -9.26 22.57
CA SER A 463 -27.61 -10.44 22.78
C SER A 463 -28.95 -10.37 22.06
N GLN A 464 -29.36 -9.24 21.50
CA GLN A 464 -30.47 -9.21 20.55
C GLN A 464 -29.96 -9.53 19.15
N ARG A 465 -28.93 -8.83 18.64
CA ARG A 465 -28.42 -9.07 17.27
C ARG A 465 -27.93 -10.50 17.05
N ALA A 466 -27.39 -11.17 18.08
CA ALA A 466 -27.01 -12.59 18.01
C ALA A 466 -28.20 -13.58 17.87
N LYS A 467 -29.45 -13.11 17.96
CA LYS A 467 -30.68 -13.90 17.70
C LYS A 467 -31.33 -13.59 16.35
N ASP A 468 -30.90 -12.50 15.70
CA ASP A 468 -31.43 -12.08 14.41
C ASP A 468 -30.89 -12.99 13.29
N ALA A 469 -31.26 -12.74 12.02
CA ALA A 469 -31.09 -13.70 10.92
C ALA A 469 -29.66 -14.29 10.81
N THR A 470 -29.57 -15.61 10.99
CA THR A 470 -28.32 -16.36 11.28
C THR A 470 -27.34 -16.49 10.11
N GLY A 471 -27.61 -15.87 8.95
CA GLY A 471 -26.68 -15.75 7.83
C GLY A 471 -25.94 -14.40 7.77
N SER A 472 -26.44 -13.38 8.50
CA SER A 472 -25.85 -12.03 8.45
C SER A 472 -24.53 -11.94 9.20
N ARG A 473 -23.60 -11.13 8.68
CA ARG A 473 -22.32 -10.81 9.30
C ARG A 473 -22.49 -10.18 10.67
N GLY A 474 -23.53 -9.36 10.84
CA GLY A 474 -23.95 -8.76 12.11
C GLY A 474 -24.32 -9.80 13.15
N ALA A 475 -25.10 -10.82 12.80
CA ALA A 475 -25.46 -11.91 13.71
C ALA A 475 -24.23 -12.76 14.08
N ARG A 476 -23.36 -13.11 13.12
CA ARG A 476 -22.12 -13.88 13.37
C ARG A 476 -21.14 -13.13 14.28
N THR A 477 -20.90 -11.85 14.00
CA THR A 477 -20.06 -10.98 14.83
C THR A 477 -20.64 -10.82 16.24
N ALA A 478 -21.95 -10.65 16.35
CA ALA A 478 -22.63 -10.57 17.64
C ALA A 478 -22.54 -11.91 18.41
N ALA A 479 -22.68 -13.06 17.74
CA ALA A 479 -22.56 -14.37 18.37
C ALA A 479 -21.15 -14.64 18.90
N CYS A 480 -20.10 -14.23 18.17
CA CYS A 480 -18.70 -14.31 18.61
C CYS A 480 -18.40 -13.38 19.80
N LEU A 481 -18.86 -12.12 19.76
CA LEU A 481 -18.62 -11.16 20.85
C LEU A 481 -19.46 -11.43 22.11
N LEU A 482 -20.65 -12.04 21.99
CA LEU A 482 -21.56 -12.22 23.12
C LEU A 482 -21.00 -13.01 24.33
N PRO A 483 -20.29 -14.15 24.18
CA PRO A 483 -19.65 -14.81 25.32
C PRO A 483 -18.55 -13.93 25.94
N ILE A 484 -17.74 -13.28 25.10
CA ILE A 484 -16.66 -12.39 25.52
C ILE A 484 -17.20 -11.23 26.36
N LEU A 485 -18.22 -10.51 25.88
CA LEU A 485 -18.83 -9.38 26.60
C LEU A 485 -19.52 -9.79 27.90
N LYS A 486 -20.02 -11.04 28.02
CA LYS A 486 -20.61 -11.56 29.26
C LYS A 486 -19.58 -11.90 30.34
N ASN A 487 -18.39 -12.34 29.94
CA ASN A 487 -17.40 -12.94 30.84
C ASN A 487 -16.14 -12.07 31.03
N CYS A 488 -15.93 -11.04 30.21
CA CYS A 488 -14.86 -10.06 30.36
C CYS A 488 -14.98 -9.27 31.67
N LYS A 489 -13.85 -8.74 32.13
CA LYS A 489 -13.71 -8.08 33.44
C LYS A 489 -13.10 -6.69 33.29
N HIS A 490 -13.33 -5.81 34.26
CA HIS A 490 -12.58 -4.56 34.32
C HIS A 490 -11.08 -4.90 34.52
N PRO A 491 -10.16 -4.22 33.82
CA PRO A 491 -8.72 -4.45 33.96
C PRO A 491 -8.22 -4.18 35.38
N ASN A 492 -7.21 -4.93 35.81
CA ASN A 492 -6.32 -4.50 36.88
C ASN A 492 -5.42 -3.36 36.38
N THR A 493 -5.54 -2.20 37.02
CA THR A 493 -4.73 -0.99 36.79
C THR A 493 -3.81 -0.66 37.97
N ASP A 494 -3.81 -1.47 39.04
CA ASP A 494 -2.94 -1.31 40.21
C ASP A 494 -1.92 -2.46 40.30
N ALA A 495 -0.63 -2.10 40.26
CA ALA A 495 0.48 -3.06 40.39
C ALA A 495 0.55 -3.72 41.77
N ASN A 496 -0.08 -3.13 42.80
CA ASN A 496 -0.21 -3.75 44.12
C ASN A 496 -1.22 -4.90 44.14
N CYS A 497 -2.14 -4.95 43.18
CA CYS A 497 -3.17 -5.99 43.03
C CYS A 497 -2.73 -7.15 42.12
N GLY A 498 -1.53 -7.10 41.54
CA GLY A 498 -0.96 -8.14 40.68
C GLY A 498 -0.39 -7.57 39.38
N ALA A 499 -0.25 -8.44 38.37
CA ALA A 499 0.12 -7.99 37.02
C ALA A 499 -0.93 -7.01 36.47
N LEU A 500 -0.47 -5.98 35.77
CA LEU A 500 -1.36 -5.02 35.10
C LEU A 500 -2.00 -5.66 33.86
N ASP A 501 -3.29 -5.41 33.68
CA ASP A 501 -4.01 -5.69 32.43
C ASP A 501 -4.03 -4.47 31.49
N LEU A 502 -3.80 -3.26 32.04
CA LEU A 502 -3.91 -1.97 31.36
C LEU A 502 -3.01 -0.93 32.06
N HIS A 503 -2.28 -0.12 31.30
CA HIS A 503 -1.57 1.05 31.84
C HIS A 503 -2.44 2.32 31.74
N LEU A 504 -2.68 3.00 32.87
CA LEU A 504 -3.22 4.36 32.89
C LEU A 504 -2.09 5.35 33.16
N MET A 505 -1.78 6.24 32.21
CA MET A 505 -0.65 7.16 32.32
C MET A 505 -1.00 8.58 31.85
N SER A 506 -0.37 9.57 32.48
CA SER A 506 -0.31 10.93 31.94
C SER A 506 0.61 10.97 30.71
N GLY A 507 0.41 11.93 29.80
CA GLY A 507 1.19 12.04 28.57
C GLY A 507 2.70 12.05 28.79
N VAL A 508 3.16 12.79 29.81
CA VAL A 508 4.58 12.87 30.18
C VAL A 508 5.13 11.52 30.63
N ARG A 509 4.37 10.76 31.43
CA ARG A 509 4.75 9.41 31.90
C ARG A 509 4.72 8.40 30.77
N ALA A 510 3.67 8.41 29.95
CA ALA A 510 3.52 7.55 28.79
C ALA A 510 4.68 7.75 27.80
N LYS A 511 5.03 9.01 27.50
CA LYS A 511 6.17 9.34 26.63
C LYS A 511 7.48 8.78 27.20
N LYS A 512 7.78 9.05 28.48
CA LYS A 512 9.01 8.55 29.11
C LYS A 512 9.07 7.03 29.13
N PHE A 513 7.95 6.36 29.39
CA PHE A 513 7.86 4.92 29.38
C PHE A 513 8.10 4.36 27.97
N LEU A 514 7.38 4.86 26.96
CA LEU A 514 7.49 4.41 25.58
C LEU A 514 8.79 4.83 24.87
N ASP A 515 9.53 5.85 25.34
CA ASP A 515 10.87 6.17 24.85
C ASP A 515 11.92 5.09 25.20
N SER A 516 11.64 4.19 26.15
CA SER A 516 12.57 3.14 26.60
C SER A 516 12.00 1.71 26.64
N ASN A 517 10.67 1.54 26.55
CA ASN A 517 10.00 0.24 26.73
C ASN A 517 8.98 -0.02 25.63
N ALA A 518 8.78 -1.29 25.28
CA ALA A 518 7.57 -1.77 24.63
C ALA A 518 6.61 -2.33 25.70
N PRO A 519 5.35 -1.86 25.80
CA PRO A 519 4.37 -2.45 26.70
C PRO A 519 3.86 -3.79 26.18
N ASP A 520 3.52 -4.69 27.11
CA ASP A 520 2.91 -6.00 26.84
C ASP A 520 1.39 -6.04 27.11
N VAL A 521 0.81 -4.87 27.43
CA VAL A 521 -0.63 -4.61 27.62
C VAL A 521 -0.99 -3.22 27.09
N PRO A 522 -2.28 -2.94 26.76
CA PRO A 522 -2.67 -1.62 26.28
C PRO A 522 -2.33 -0.48 27.25
N LEU A 523 -2.17 0.73 26.72
CA LEU A 523 -1.90 1.94 27.48
C LEU A 523 -2.90 3.02 27.11
N ILE A 524 -3.46 3.73 28.09
CA ILE A 524 -4.36 4.87 27.88
C ILE A 524 -3.74 6.15 28.42
N THR A 525 -3.92 7.23 27.66
CA THR A 525 -3.66 8.63 28.03
C THR A 525 -4.90 9.49 27.76
N GLU A 526 -4.90 10.74 28.23
CA GLU A 526 -6.02 11.67 27.99
C GLU A 526 -5.48 13.07 27.60
N GLY A 527 -6.17 13.73 26.67
CA GLY A 527 -5.85 15.08 26.17
C GLY A 527 -4.57 15.19 25.34
N GLN A 528 -4.04 14.11 24.77
CA GLN A 528 -2.70 14.09 24.15
C GLN A 528 -2.65 14.55 22.68
N GLN A 529 -3.79 14.93 22.10
CA GLN A 529 -3.90 15.39 20.72
C GLN A 529 -3.46 16.85 20.58
N ILE A 530 -2.83 17.18 19.44
CA ILE A 530 -2.37 18.54 19.10
C ILE A 530 -3.43 19.32 18.30
N PHE A 531 -4.26 18.61 17.54
CA PHE A 531 -5.38 19.18 16.76
C PHE A 531 -6.57 19.53 17.66
N GLU A 532 -7.00 20.80 17.62
CA GLU A 532 -8.19 21.33 18.31
C GLU A 532 -9.35 21.53 17.30
N TRP A 533 -10.55 21.07 17.66
CA TRP A 533 -11.79 21.26 16.91
C TRP A 533 -12.43 22.63 17.21
N ASP A 534 -13.26 23.18 16.31
CA ASP A 534 -14.10 24.33 16.64
C ASP A 534 -15.20 23.92 17.63
N ASN A 535 -15.20 24.56 18.80
CA ASN A 535 -16.13 24.33 19.91
C ASN A 535 -17.60 24.71 19.57
N ARG A 536 -17.86 25.19 18.35
CA ARG A 536 -19.21 25.50 17.83
C ARG A 536 -19.90 24.31 17.16
N GLU A 537 -19.13 23.40 16.57
CA GLU A 537 -19.61 22.31 15.74
C GLU A 537 -19.54 20.96 16.49
N LYS A 538 -20.07 19.91 15.87
CA LYS A 538 -19.75 18.53 16.27
C LYS A 538 -18.54 18.06 15.47
N ALA A 539 -17.59 17.36 16.09
CA ALA A 539 -16.38 16.88 15.40
C ALA A 539 -16.69 16.04 14.14
N ILE A 540 -17.78 15.27 14.12
CA ILE A 540 -18.25 14.56 12.92
C ILE A 540 -18.66 15.52 11.79
N ALA A 541 -19.27 16.66 12.09
CA ALA A 541 -19.63 17.65 11.08
C ALA A 541 -18.39 18.35 10.52
N GLU A 542 -17.53 18.88 11.38
CA GLU A 542 -16.28 19.54 10.99
C GLU A 542 -15.35 18.59 10.20
N PHE A 543 -15.30 17.30 10.56
CA PHE A 543 -14.53 16.29 9.84
C PHE A 543 -14.94 16.16 8.36
N PHE A 544 -16.23 16.25 8.04
CA PHE A 544 -16.68 16.27 6.65
C PHE A 544 -16.35 17.58 5.93
N GLU A 545 -16.25 18.71 6.65
CA GLU A 545 -15.73 19.96 6.07
C GLU A 545 -14.23 19.85 5.73
N TRP A 546 -13.43 19.22 6.59
CA TRP A 546 -12.01 18.92 6.33
C TRP A 546 -11.80 17.94 5.16
N ILE A 547 -12.75 17.01 4.91
CA ILE A 547 -12.73 16.13 3.73
C ILE A 547 -12.93 16.94 2.44
N GLY A 548 -13.88 17.88 2.44
CA GLY A 548 -14.17 18.85 1.39
C GLY A 548 -14.64 18.30 0.02
N ASP A 549 -14.69 16.98 -0.13
CA ASP A 549 -14.87 16.26 -1.40
C ASP A 549 -15.80 15.05 -1.17
N ASP A 550 -17.08 15.27 -1.42
CA ASP A 550 -18.16 14.28 -1.24
C ASP A 550 -18.17 13.18 -2.34
N ASP A 551 -17.40 13.35 -3.43
CA ASP A 551 -17.32 12.41 -4.57
C ASP A 551 -16.30 11.27 -4.33
N LYS A 552 -15.32 11.46 -3.44
CA LYS A 552 -14.41 10.41 -2.97
C LYS A 552 -15.19 9.19 -2.47
N THR A 553 -14.63 8.00 -2.67
CA THR A 553 -15.20 6.74 -2.20
C THR A 553 -14.45 6.14 -1.02
N VAL A 554 -15.16 5.36 -0.20
CA VAL A 554 -14.62 4.64 0.96
C VAL A 554 -15.31 3.28 1.12
N SER A 555 -14.61 2.33 1.74
CA SER A 555 -15.17 1.06 2.20
C SER A 555 -16.08 1.27 3.41
N VAL A 556 -17.29 0.73 3.35
CA VAL A 556 -18.25 0.76 4.46
C VAL A 556 -18.67 -0.67 4.82
N GLN A 557 -18.35 -1.09 6.04
CA GLN A 557 -18.83 -2.34 6.62
C GLN A 557 -20.32 -2.19 6.99
N ILE A 558 -21.12 -3.21 6.65
CA ILE A 558 -22.58 -3.22 6.81
C ILE A 558 -23.01 -4.56 7.43
N PRO A 559 -23.60 -4.59 8.64
CA PRO A 559 -23.99 -5.80 9.35
C PRO A 559 -24.96 -6.74 8.62
N SER A 560 -25.88 -6.21 7.79
CA SER A 560 -26.85 -7.01 7.05
C SER A 560 -26.27 -7.88 5.94
N LEU A 561 -25.02 -7.63 5.51
CA LEU A 561 -24.35 -8.41 4.47
C LEU A 561 -24.17 -9.89 4.86
N GLU A 562 -24.19 -10.78 3.87
CA GLU A 562 -23.90 -12.21 4.03
C GLU A 562 -22.55 -12.42 4.72
N ALA A 563 -22.51 -13.31 5.72
CA ALA A 563 -21.32 -13.49 6.56
C ALA A 563 -20.09 -14.04 5.82
N ASP A 564 -20.30 -14.90 4.83
CA ASP A 564 -19.24 -15.45 3.95
C ASP A 564 -19.03 -14.60 2.68
N GLY A 565 -19.76 -13.49 2.53
CA GLY A 565 -19.63 -12.55 1.42
C GLY A 565 -18.50 -11.52 1.59
N CYS A 566 -18.59 -10.42 0.84
CA CYS A 566 -17.73 -9.25 1.07
C CYS A 566 -18.05 -8.62 2.45
N SER A 567 -17.03 -8.13 3.16
CA SER A 567 -17.18 -7.47 4.46
C SER A 567 -17.70 -6.03 4.37
N CYS A 568 -17.52 -5.39 3.22
CA CYS A 568 -17.88 -4.00 2.96
C CYS A 568 -18.56 -3.81 1.60
N GLU A 569 -19.26 -2.69 1.46
CA GLU A 569 -19.61 -2.10 0.18
C GLU A 569 -18.91 -0.75 -0.01
N VAL A 570 -18.72 -0.32 -1.25
CA VAL A 570 -18.21 1.03 -1.55
C VAL A 570 -19.35 2.05 -1.47
N ARG A 571 -19.10 3.19 -0.83
CA ARG A 571 -19.97 4.37 -0.79
C ARG A 571 -19.17 5.61 -1.15
N ASN A 572 -19.82 6.69 -1.59
CA ASN A 572 -19.17 8.01 -1.66
C ASN A 572 -19.28 8.75 -0.32
N LEU A 573 -18.37 9.68 -0.05
CA LEU A 573 -18.33 10.40 1.22
C LEU A 573 -19.57 11.28 1.42
N GLY A 574 -20.21 11.76 0.34
CA GLY A 574 -21.53 12.41 0.42
C GLY A 574 -22.65 11.52 0.97
N GLN A 575 -22.68 10.22 0.61
CA GLN A 575 -23.62 9.25 1.21
C GLN A 575 -23.33 9.03 2.70
N VAL A 576 -22.06 8.86 3.07
CA VAL A 576 -21.64 8.67 4.47
C VAL A 576 -21.97 9.91 5.30
N ARG A 577 -21.64 11.11 4.80
CA ARG A 577 -21.94 12.41 5.39
C ARG A 577 -23.44 12.60 5.64
N ASN A 578 -24.26 12.42 4.60
CA ASN A 578 -25.71 12.57 4.72
C ASN A 578 -26.33 11.61 5.75
N ARG A 579 -25.74 10.41 5.92
CA ARG A 579 -26.19 9.42 6.89
C ARG A 579 -25.79 9.78 8.32
N PHE A 580 -24.50 10.01 8.57
CA PHE A 580 -23.96 10.36 9.89
C PHE A 580 -24.48 11.71 10.43
N LEU A 581 -24.81 12.66 9.55
CA LEU A 581 -25.42 13.95 9.92
C LEU A 581 -26.97 13.92 9.95
N SER A 582 -27.59 12.79 9.64
CA SER A 582 -29.04 12.61 9.83
C SER A 582 -29.40 12.41 11.32
N LEU A 583 -30.69 12.47 11.63
CA LEU A 583 -31.23 12.14 12.95
C LEU A 583 -31.83 10.72 13.00
N ASN A 584 -31.53 9.88 12.02
CA ASN A 584 -32.07 8.53 11.93
C ASN A 584 -31.14 7.53 12.63
N ASN A 585 -31.66 6.80 13.62
CA ASN A 585 -31.00 5.61 14.14
C ASN A 585 -31.43 4.40 13.28
N GLU A 586 -30.59 4.01 12.32
CA GLU A 586 -30.81 2.87 11.45
C GLU A 586 -30.47 1.53 12.16
N ASP A 587 -31.26 0.48 11.93
CA ASP A 587 -31.06 -0.86 12.55
C ASP A 587 -29.79 -1.59 12.05
N ASP A 588 -29.31 -1.20 10.87
CA ASP A 588 -28.17 -1.75 10.13
C ASP A 588 -27.01 -0.73 10.04
N PRO A 589 -26.27 -0.50 11.14
CA PRO A 589 -25.34 0.62 11.28
C PRO A 589 -24.09 0.48 10.41
N TRP A 590 -23.66 1.57 9.77
CA TRP A 590 -22.46 1.66 8.94
C TRP A 590 -21.20 1.86 9.76
N ASN A 591 -20.11 1.23 9.33
CA ASN A 591 -18.80 1.34 9.96
C ASN A 591 -17.70 1.54 8.91
N VAL A 592 -16.97 2.65 9.05
CA VAL A 592 -15.94 3.12 8.12
C VAL A 592 -14.63 3.13 8.90
N LEU A 593 -13.77 2.16 8.64
CA LEU A 593 -12.46 2.04 9.29
C LEU A 593 -11.34 2.63 8.42
N ASP A 594 -11.50 2.55 7.10
CA ASP A 594 -10.43 2.82 6.14
C ASP A 594 -10.50 4.26 5.58
N CYS A 595 -10.85 5.25 6.41
CA CYS A 595 -11.02 6.64 5.96
C CYS A 595 -9.71 7.43 6.09
N SER A 596 -9.23 8.01 4.97
CA SER A 596 -8.06 8.89 4.98
C SER A 596 -8.25 10.10 5.91
N CYS A 597 -7.21 10.46 6.66
CA CYS A 597 -7.25 11.58 7.60
C CYS A 597 -6.82 12.91 6.92
N PRO A 598 -7.72 13.87 6.63
CA PRO A 598 -7.34 15.15 6.01
C PRO A 598 -6.60 16.11 6.97
N MET A 599 -6.82 15.98 8.28
CA MET A 599 -6.34 16.93 9.29
C MET A 599 -4.82 16.90 9.48
N PRO A 600 -4.19 18.05 9.80
CA PRO A 600 -2.76 18.12 10.08
C PRO A 600 -2.41 17.61 11.50
N SER A 601 -1.31 16.86 11.61
CA SER A 601 -0.62 16.55 12.87
C SER A 601 -1.49 15.93 13.99
N THR A 602 -2.22 14.86 13.66
CA THR A 602 -3.11 14.16 14.60
C THR A 602 -2.38 13.22 15.58
N LEU A 603 -1.07 12.96 15.38
CA LEU A 603 -0.28 12.06 16.23
C LEU A 603 -0.26 12.53 17.71
N PRO A 604 -0.65 11.66 18.67
CA PRO A 604 -0.60 11.97 20.09
C PRO A 604 0.81 12.34 20.57
N SER A 605 0.92 13.37 21.40
CA SER A 605 2.22 13.95 21.81
C SER A 605 3.18 12.94 22.44
N PHE A 606 2.64 11.94 23.14
CA PHE A 606 3.43 10.90 23.81
C PHE A 606 4.07 9.87 22.85
N LEU A 607 3.62 9.80 21.60
CA LEU A 607 4.16 8.93 20.55
C LEU A 607 5.23 9.61 19.68
N THR A 608 5.55 10.87 19.96
CA THR A 608 6.66 11.62 19.31
C THR A 608 8.06 11.18 19.79
N GLY A 609 8.13 10.27 20.76
CA GLY A 609 9.38 9.72 21.28
C GLY A 609 10.20 8.97 20.22
N ARG A 610 11.55 9.03 20.30
CA ARG A 610 12.44 8.46 19.28
C ARG A 610 12.23 6.95 19.09
N ASN A 611 11.84 6.26 20.16
CA ASN A 611 11.56 4.83 20.10
C ASN A 611 10.36 4.51 19.19
N CYS A 612 9.29 5.31 19.24
CA CYS A 612 8.04 5.13 18.49
C CYS A 612 8.13 5.48 16.98
N GLN A 613 9.31 5.86 16.48
CA GLN A 613 9.51 6.36 15.12
C GLN A 613 10.00 5.29 14.13
N LEU A 614 10.00 3.99 14.48
CA LEU A 614 10.54 2.95 13.60
C LEU A 614 9.76 2.86 12.27
N LEU A 615 8.42 2.96 12.30
CA LEU A 615 7.60 2.88 11.07
C LEU A 615 7.93 4.00 10.08
N GLY A 616 8.00 5.26 10.54
CA GLY A 616 8.42 6.39 9.71
C GLY A 616 9.87 6.28 9.20
N ARG A 617 10.76 5.60 9.93
CA ARG A 617 12.11 5.26 9.42
C ARG A 617 12.08 4.18 8.34
N ILE A 618 11.22 3.17 8.48
CA ILE A 618 11.00 2.15 7.45
C ILE A 618 10.44 2.80 6.19
N ARG A 619 9.41 3.67 6.31
CA ARG A 619 8.90 4.52 5.22
C ARG A 619 10.03 5.26 4.52
N ASP A 620 10.80 6.07 5.27
CA ASP A 620 11.89 6.87 4.69
C ASP A 620 12.94 6.00 3.98
N GLN A 621 13.27 4.83 4.55
CA GLN A 621 14.23 3.86 4.01
C GLN A 621 13.70 3.12 2.76
N VAL A 622 12.40 2.83 2.69
CA VAL A 622 11.73 2.25 1.51
C VAL A 622 11.62 3.26 0.38
N LEU A 623 11.24 4.50 0.70
CA LEU A 623 10.94 5.55 -0.27
C LEU A 623 12.19 6.25 -0.82
N ASN A 624 13.23 6.47 0.00
CA ASN A 624 14.42 7.22 -0.40
C ASN A 624 15.70 6.37 -0.55
N GLY A 625 15.71 5.14 0.00
CA GLY A 625 16.81 4.18 -0.16
C GLY A 625 18.14 4.64 0.46
N HIS A 626 18.96 5.34 -0.32
CA HIS A 626 20.24 5.90 0.13
C HIS A 626 20.25 7.44 0.13
N SER A 627 19.21 8.09 -0.41
CA SER A 627 19.20 9.54 -0.58
C SER A 627 18.80 10.26 0.70
N ALA A 628 19.52 11.35 0.99
CA ALA A 628 19.13 12.37 1.96
C ALA A 628 18.51 13.62 1.29
N GLU A 629 18.29 13.57 -0.02
CA GLU A 629 17.56 14.61 -0.76
C GLU A 629 16.06 14.56 -0.43
N ARG A 630 15.31 15.58 -0.87
CA ARG A 630 13.85 15.56 -0.76
C ARG A 630 13.27 14.48 -1.68
N ALA A 631 12.46 13.60 -1.11
CA ALA A 631 11.81 12.48 -1.79
C ALA A 631 11.15 12.91 -3.12
N GLN A 632 11.58 12.32 -4.24
CA GLN A 632 10.91 12.41 -5.54
C GLN A 632 10.02 11.19 -5.81
N VAL A 633 9.33 10.72 -4.78
CA VAL A 633 8.36 9.63 -4.87
C VAL A 633 7.06 10.09 -5.52
N SER A 634 6.24 9.15 -6.00
CA SER A 634 4.92 9.52 -6.50
C SER A 634 4.01 9.97 -5.34
N ARG A 635 2.98 10.75 -5.66
CA ARG A 635 1.93 11.10 -4.67
C ARG A 635 1.21 9.86 -4.16
N ASP A 636 1.08 8.85 -5.01
CA ASP A 636 0.37 7.62 -4.71
C ASP A 636 1.16 6.79 -3.68
N ASP A 637 2.48 6.61 -3.89
CA ASP A 637 3.39 5.96 -2.91
C ASP A 637 3.41 6.71 -1.57
N TRP A 638 3.41 8.05 -1.57
CA TRP A 638 3.40 8.83 -0.33
C TRP A 638 2.05 8.77 0.39
N SER A 639 0.94 8.68 -0.35
CA SER A 639 -0.41 8.58 0.23
C SER A 639 -0.62 7.22 0.89
N GLU A 640 -0.18 6.13 0.25
CA GLU A 640 -0.15 4.77 0.84
C GLU A 640 0.45 4.78 2.26
N TRP A 641 1.64 5.34 2.42
CA TRP A 641 2.30 5.41 3.72
C TRP A 641 1.62 6.38 4.71
N LYS A 642 1.11 7.51 4.23
CA LYS A 642 0.42 8.49 5.08
C LYS A 642 -0.89 7.93 5.64
N ASP A 643 -1.63 7.15 4.86
CA ASP A 643 -2.89 6.55 5.28
C ASP A 643 -2.68 5.35 6.22
N ILE A 644 -1.51 4.69 6.20
CA ILE A 644 -1.06 3.73 7.24
C ILE A 644 -0.71 4.46 8.55
N GLU A 645 0.03 5.58 8.47
CA GLU A 645 0.45 6.33 9.67
C GLU A 645 -0.71 7.12 10.31
N HIS A 646 -1.73 7.52 9.53
CA HIS A 646 -2.82 8.42 9.94
C HIS A 646 -4.17 8.16 9.22
N TRP A 647 -5.13 7.57 9.94
CA TRP A 647 -6.49 7.31 9.47
C TRP A 647 -7.58 7.83 10.44
N ALA A 648 -8.84 7.78 10.01
CA ALA A 648 -10.02 8.18 10.77
C ALA A 648 -11.09 7.08 10.76
N LEU A 649 -11.72 6.84 11.91
CA LEU A 649 -12.78 5.85 12.11
C LEU A 649 -14.12 6.56 12.31
N LEU A 650 -15.12 6.22 11.51
CA LEU A 650 -16.51 6.68 11.68
C LEU A 650 -17.42 5.47 11.81
N SER A 651 -18.19 5.41 12.88
CA SER A 651 -19.03 4.26 13.19
C SER A 651 -20.38 4.70 13.73
N GLU A 652 -21.47 4.20 13.15
CA GLU A 652 -22.81 4.40 13.69
C GLU A 652 -23.01 3.59 14.98
N GLY A 653 -23.96 4.06 15.79
CA GLY A 653 -24.29 3.42 17.06
C GLY A 653 -24.66 1.95 16.88
N GLY A 654 -24.16 1.10 17.77
CA GLY A 654 -24.44 -0.33 17.76
C GLY A 654 -23.60 -1.14 16.77
N HIS A 655 -22.73 -0.57 15.92
CA HIS A 655 -21.80 -1.39 15.14
C HIS A 655 -20.72 -2.02 16.03
N CYS A 656 -20.44 -3.30 15.80
CA CYS A 656 -19.47 -4.09 16.55
C CYS A 656 -18.46 -4.75 15.60
N THR A 657 -17.21 -4.88 16.03
CA THR A 657 -16.11 -5.52 15.29
C THR A 657 -15.65 -6.73 16.07
N ALA A 658 -15.62 -7.91 15.41
CA ALA A 658 -15.18 -9.17 16.01
C ALA A 658 -13.73 -9.11 16.52
N PRO A 659 -13.30 -10.03 17.40
CA PRO A 659 -11.92 -10.12 17.84
C PRO A 659 -10.95 -10.36 16.66
N HIS A 660 -9.91 -9.55 16.58
CA HIS A 660 -8.84 -9.61 15.56
C HIS A 660 -7.54 -9.04 16.13
N MET A 661 -6.47 -9.04 15.34
CA MET A 661 -5.31 -8.18 15.54
C MET A 661 -5.20 -7.20 14.37
N ASP A 662 -4.60 -6.04 14.59
CA ASP A 662 -4.26 -5.12 13.49
C ASP A 662 -3.27 -5.79 12.51
N SER A 663 -3.35 -5.42 11.23
CA SER A 663 -2.58 -6.05 10.16
C SER A 663 -1.06 -5.78 10.25
N HIS A 664 -0.29 -6.59 9.52
CA HIS A 664 1.16 -6.45 9.36
C HIS A 664 1.97 -6.37 10.69
N GLY A 665 1.41 -6.93 11.76
CA GLY A 665 1.92 -6.93 13.13
C GLY A 665 2.02 -5.55 13.78
N LEU A 666 1.43 -4.51 13.19
CA LEU A 666 1.65 -3.13 13.60
C LEU A 666 1.12 -2.87 15.03
N ALA A 667 1.63 -1.80 15.66
CA ALA A 667 1.10 -1.29 16.91
C ALA A 667 0.26 -0.03 16.62
N THR A 668 -0.86 0.14 17.29
CA THR A 668 -1.91 1.08 16.85
C THR A 668 -2.27 2.07 17.94
N TRP A 669 -2.60 3.30 17.58
CA TRP A 669 -3.16 4.27 18.52
C TRP A 669 -4.52 4.75 18.02
N ILE A 670 -5.45 5.01 18.95
CA ILE A 670 -6.79 5.52 18.64
C ILE A 670 -7.19 6.57 19.68
N THR A 671 -7.45 7.80 19.24
CA THR A 671 -7.96 8.92 20.03
C THR A 671 -9.41 9.19 19.69
N VAL A 672 -10.30 9.17 20.68
CA VAL A 672 -11.74 9.42 20.48
C VAL A 672 -12.02 10.92 20.42
N GLN A 673 -12.81 11.35 19.44
CA GLN A 673 -13.16 12.75 19.20
C GLN A 673 -14.61 13.04 19.61
N GLN A 674 -15.53 12.11 19.29
CA GLN A 674 -16.96 12.23 19.54
C GLN A 674 -17.56 10.85 19.82
N GLY A 675 -18.53 10.79 20.73
CA GLY A 675 -19.14 9.56 21.22
C GLY A 675 -18.18 8.73 22.07
N SER A 676 -18.64 7.57 22.54
CA SER A 676 -17.86 6.62 23.33
C SER A 676 -17.98 5.24 22.70
N PHE A 677 -16.91 4.44 22.75
CA PHE A 677 -16.98 3.02 22.38
C PHE A 677 -16.26 2.14 23.39
N GLY A 678 -16.79 0.93 23.57
CA GLY A 678 -16.11 -0.11 24.30
C GLY A 678 -15.14 -0.87 23.40
N PHE A 679 -13.98 -1.22 23.95
CA PHE A 679 -13.14 -2.26 23.37
C PHE A 679 -12.94 -3.40 24.37
N VAL A 680 -12.83 -4.62 23.86
CA VAL A 680 -12.38 -5.80 24.61
C VAL A 680 -11.02 -6.25 24.11
N TRP A 681 -10.18 -6.79 24.98
CA TRP A 681 -8.90 -7.41 24.59
C TRP A 681 -8.59 -8.64 25.44
N MET A 682 -7.81 -9.56 24.87
CA MET A 682 -7.29 -10.71 25.60
C MET A 682 -6.05 -10.27 26.38
N SER A 683 -6.11 -10.29 27.71
CA SER A 683 -4.99 -9.85 28.55
C SER A 683 -3.85 -10.89 28.59
N ARG A 684 -2.66 -10.44 28.17
CA ARG A 684 -1.37 -11.15 28.27
C ARG A 684 -1.41 -12.62 27.77
N PRO A 685 -1.91 -12.90 26.55
CA PRO A 685 -1.98 -14.26 26.03
C PRO A 685 -0.59 -14.85 25.85
N THR A 686 -0.41 -16.13 26.19
CA THR A 686 0.81 -16.85 25.82
C THR A 686 0.84 -17.08 24.30
N GLY A 687 2.02 -17.39 23.75
CA GLY A 687 2.12 -17.73 22.32
C GLY A 687 1.23 -18.90 21.93
N ASP A 688 1.09 -19.92 22.77
CA ASP A 688 0.19 -21.05 22.50
C ASP A 688 -1.28 -20.65 22.51
N GLN A 689 -1.72 -19.84 23.50
CA GLN A 689 -3.10 -19.35 23.54
C GLN A 689 -3.44 -18.45 22.36
N ARG A 690 -2.51 -17.58 21.93
CA ARG A 690 -2.68 -16.79 20.70
C ARG A 690 -2.77 -17.69 19.46
N ARG A 691 -1.93 -18.72 19.35
CA ARG A 691 -1.99 -19.73 18.29
C ARG A 691 -3.20 -20.67 18.38
N GLU A 692 -3.87 -20.79 19.52
CA GLU A 692 -5.13 -21.50 19.66
C GLU A 692 -6.29 -20.62 19.18
N TRP A 693 -6.34 -19.36 19.59
CA TRP A 693 -7.28 -18.38 19.07
C TRP A 693 -7.16 -18.21 17.55
N MET A 694 -5.94 -18.07 17.01
CA MET A 694 -5.68 -17.97 15.56
C MET A 694 -6.20 -19.15 14.71
N LYS A 695 -6.44 -20.33 15.31
CA LYS A 695 -6.98 -21.51 14.62
C LYS A 695 -8.50 -21.54 14.60
N ASP A 696 -9.16 -20.85 15.54
CA ASP A 696 -10.61 -20.84 15.71
C ASP A 696 -11.07 -19.50 16.34
N ILE A 697 -10.94 -18.42 15.57
CA ILE A 697 -11.20 -17.05 16.02
C ILE A 697 -12.67 -16.82 16.45
N GLU A 698 -13.58 -17.70 16.05
CA GLU A 698 -15.03 -17.58 16.24
C GLU A 698 -15.52 -18.31 17.51
N HIS A 699 -14.88 -19.42 17.89
CA HIS A 699 -15.30 -20.23 19.05
C HIS A 699 -14.27 -20.27 20.19
N TYR A 700 -13.04 -19.77 20.00
CA TYR A 700 -12.07 -19.67 21.08
C TYR A 700 -12.58 -18.77 22.21
N ASN A 701 -12.62 -19.32 23.44
CA ASN A 701 -13.06 -18.58 24.61
C ASN A 701 -12.20 -18.89 25.86
N ASP A 702 -11.40 -17.92 26.29
CA ASP A 702 -10.74 -17.89 27.60
C ASP A 702 -11.41 -16.83 28.49
N ASP A 703 -12.45 -17.26 29.21
CA ASP A 703 -13.27 -16.45 30.12
C ASP A 703 -12.47 -15.71 31.20
N GLN A 704 -11.23 -16.12 31.48
CA GLN A 704 -10.42 -15.51 32.53
C GLN A 704 -9.56 -14.35 32.02
N ARG A 705 -9.30 -14.26 30.71
CA ARG A 705 -8.37 -13.27 30.12
C ARG A 705 -9.00 -12.05 29.48
N TRP A 706 -10.25 -12.14 29.04
CA TRP A 706 -10.89 -10.99 28.41
C TRP A 706 -11.05 -9.82 29.40
N ARG A 707 -10.73 -8.62 28.94
CA ARG A 707 -10.91 -7.34 29.64
C ARG A 707 -11.67 -6.37 28.77
N TYR A 708 -12.25 -5.33 29.37
CA TYR A 708 -12.94 -4.27 28.65
C TYR A 708 -12.60 -2.87 29.19
N TRP A 709 -12.73 -1.86 28.34
CA TRP A 709 -12.66 -0.45 28.71
C TRP A 709 -13.55 0.38 27.77
N ILE A 710 -14.15 1.47 28.27
CA ILE A 710 -14.97 2.39 27.48
C ILE A 710 -14.16 3.67 27.23
N LEU A 711 -13.72 3.87 25.99
CA LEU A 711 -13.00 5.07 25.58
C LEU A 711 -13.96 6.23 25.37
N LYS A 712 -13.60 7.38 25.94
CA LYS A 712 -14.40 8.62 25.96
C LYS A 712 -13.67 9.73 25.21
N PRO A 713 -14.35 10.78 24.72
CA PRO A 713 -13.73 11.87 23.96
C PRO A 713 -12.50 12.47 24.67
N GLY A 714 -11.42 12.65 23.92
CA GLY A 714 -10.12 13.09 24.44
C GLY A 714 -9.23 11.97 24.99
N GLN A 715 -9.72 10.74 25.19
CA GLN A 715 -8.87 9.60 25.56
C GLN A 715 -8.21 8.98 24.33
N THR A 716 -6.92 8.63 24.48
CA THR A 716 -6.13 7.89 23.50
C THR A 716 -5.75 6.53 24.07
N VAL A 717 -6.10 5.44 23.38
CA VAL A 717 -5.51 4.12 23.61
C VAL A 717 -4.30 3.91 22.70
N TYR A 718 -3.32 3.16 23.19
CA TYR A 718 -2.24 2.56 22.44
C TYR A 718 -2.29 1.04 22.63
N PHE A 719 -2.37 0.31 21.52
CA PHE A 719 -2.33 -1.15 21.44
C PHE A 719 -0.91 -1.61 21.04
N PRO A 720 -0.24 -2.42 21.89
CA PRO A 720 0.95 -3.15 21.49
C PRO A 720 0.75 -4.02 20.24
N SER A 721 1.84 -4.30 19.54
CA SER A 721 1.87 -5.27 18.44
C SER A 721 1.27 -6.62 18.87
N GLY A 722 0.30 -7.13 18.09
CA GLY A 722 -0.36 -8.40 18.36
C GLY A 722 -1.42 -8.37 19.47
N THR A 723 -1.96 -7.20 19.82
CA THR A 723 -3.09 -7.09 20.75
C THR A 723 -4.36 -7.66 20.11
N ILE A 724 -4.77 -8.86 20.55
CA ILE A 724 -6.05 -9.46 20.17
C ILE A 724 -7.18 -8.64 20.82
N HIS A 725 -7.96 -7.93 20.01
CA HIS A 725 -9.00 -7.01 20.48
C HIS A 725 -10.25 -6.99 19.58
N GLY A 726 -11.38 -6.57 20.14
CA GLY A 726 -12.66 -6.37 19.45
C GLY A 726 -13.37 -5.12 19.96
N VAL A 727 -14.34 -4.60 19.22
CA VAL A 727 -14.95 -3.28 19.48
C VAL A 727 -16.47 -3.37 19.53
N PHE A 728 -17.09 -2.65 20.45
CA PHE A 728 -18.55 -2.61 20.64
C PHE A 728 -19.04 -1.19 20.95
N ARG A 729 -20.25 -0.87 20.48
CA ARG A 729 -20.90 0.44 20.64
C ARG A 729 -22.33 0.25 21.09
N LEU A 730 -22.87 1.21 21.84
CA LEU A 730 -24.31 1.32 22.08
C LEU A 730 -25.01 1.92 20.85
N ARG A 731 -26.24 1.50 20.59
CA ARG A 731 -27.09 1.97 19.48
C ARG A 731 -27.26 3.48 19.41
N GLU A 732 -27.18 4.18 20.55
CA GLU A 732 -27.41 5.63 20.64
C GLU A 732 -26.15 6.48 20.40
N GLU A 733 -24.95 5.87 20.33
CA GLU A 733 -23.68 6.58 20.22
C GLU A 733 -22.95 6.32 18.89
N GLN A 734 -23.15 7.20 17.91
CA GLN A 734 -22.24 7.31 16.77
C GLN A 734 -20.89 7.92 17.20
N THR A 735 -19.78 7.38 16.68
CA THR A 735 -18.42 7.73 17.12
C THR A 735 -17.52 8.20 15.99
N LEU A 736 -16.71 9.23 16.25
CA LEU A 736 -15.52 9.58 15.48
C LEU A 736 -14.28 9.34 16.33
N ALA A 737 -13.29 8.66 15.75
CA ALA A 737 -11.96 8.55 16.31
C ALA A 737 -10.90 8.80 15.23
N LEU A 738 -9.72 9.25 15.65
CA LEU A 738 -8.53 9.39 14.80
C LEU A 738 -7.51 8.38 15.28
N GLY A 739 -6.75 7.79 14.38
CA GLY A 739 -5.74 6.81 14.73
C GLY A 739 -4.70 6.61 13.65
N GLY A 740 -4.00 5.50 13.74
CA GLY A 740 -2.95 5.12 12.83
C GLY A 740 -1.97 4.15 13.47
N HIS A 741 -1.04 3.67 12.65
CA HIS A 741 -0.06 2.69 13.08
C HIS A 741 1.30 3.33 13.39
N ILE A 742 2.04 2.72 14.31
CA ILE A 742 3.44 3.00 14.62
C ILE A 742 4.21 1.70 14.86
N LEU A 743 5.54 1.80 14.94
CA LEU A 743 6.40 0.72 15.42
C LEU A 743 7.43 1.29 16.41
N GLN A 744 7.75 0.50 17.44
CA GLN A 744 8.78 0.82 18.41
C GLN A 744 10.09 0.09 18.10
N TRP A 745 11.24 0.74 18.25
CA TRP A 745 12.54 0.06 18.17
C TRP A 745 12.70 -1.02 19.24
N SER A 746 12.25 -0.78 20.47
CA SER A 746 12.23 -1.79 21.54
C SER A 746 11.14 -2.86 21.37
N GLY A 747 10.24 -2.71 20.38
CA GLY A 747 9.16 -3.66 20.08
C GLY A 747 9.42 -4.51 18.84
N ILE A 748 10.60 -4.38 18.22
CA ILE A 748 10.93 -4.99 16.93
C ILE A 748 10.85 -6.52 16.91
N ASN A 749 11.25 -7.19 17.99
CA ASN A 749 11.14 -8.65 18.12
C ASN A 749 9.67 -9.09 18.14
N GLN A 750 8.86 -8.45 18.99
CA GLN A 750 7.42 -8.70 19.09
C GLN A 750 6.70 -8.43 17.75
N TRP A 751 7.08 -7.38 17.02
CA TRP A 751 6.57 -7.11 15.69
C TRP A 751 6.89 -8.22 14.68
N ALA A 752 8.15 -8.68 14.63
CA ALA A 752 8.56 -9.76 13.74
C ALA A 752 7.85 -11.08 14.07
N ASP A 753 7.74 -11.44 15.35
CA ASP A 753 7.01 -12.62 15.83
C ASP A 753 5.52 -12.57 15.45
N VAL A 754 4.83 -11.45 15.76
CA VAL A 754 3.40 -11.28 15.47
C VAL A 754 3.15 -11.31 13.96
N PHE A 755 3.98 -10.62 13.18
CA PHE A 755 3.87 -10.68 11.71
C PHE A 755 4.05 -12.11 11.19
N HIS A 756 5.02 -12.85 11.72
CA HIS A 756 5.26 -14.24 11.34
C HIS A 756 4.07 -15.15 11.68
N GLU A 757 3.42 -14.95 12.83
CA GLU A 757 2.19 -15.64 13.19
C GLU A 757 1.01 -15.25 12.29
N GLN A 758 0.88 -13.96 11.90
CA GLN A 758 -0.16 -13.51 10.96
C GLN A 758 0.00 -14.09 9.55
N VAL A 759 1.23 -14.21 9.02
CA VAL A 759 1.49 -14.86 7.72
C VAL A 759 1.08 -16.34 7.74
N ARG A 760 1.19 -17.02 8.90
CA ARG A 760 0.72 -18.40 9.09
C ARG A 760 -0.78 -18.51 9.30
N TYR A 761 -1.42 -17.44 9.81
CA TYR A 761 -2.83 -17.39 10.17
C TYR A 761 -3.50 -16.10 9.64
N PRO A 762 -3.64 -15.94 8.31
CA PRO A 762 -4.10 -14.68 7.70
C PRO A 762 -5.55 -14.30 8.08
N ASN A 763 -6.36 -15.26 8.53
CA ASN A 763 -7.71 -14.97 9.05
C ASN A 763 -7.71 -14.27 10.42
N SER A 764 -6.55 -14.05 11.05
CA SER A 764 -6.43 -13.41 12.37
C SER A 764 -6.39 -11.87 12.31
N THR A 765 -6.39 -11.29 11.13
CA THR A 765 -6.38 -9.83 10.89
C THR A 765 -7.72 -9.32 10.37
N ASN A 766 -7.96 -8.02 10.56
CA ASN A 766 -9.09 -7.27 9.97
C ASN A 766 -8.94 -7.00 8.47
N GLU A 767 -7.70 -7.02 7.95
CA GLU A 767 -7.33 -6.70 6.58
C GLU A 767 -6.61 -7.88 5.91
N ASP A 768 -6.56 -7.89 4.57
CA ASP A 768 -5.75 -8.81 3.78
C ASP A 768 -4.24 -8.58 4.01
N MET A 769 -3.52 -9.64 4.35
CA MET A 769 -2.07 -9.62 4.51
C MET A 769 -1.36 -9.62 3.14
N GLU A 770 -0.87 -8.46 2.69
CA GLU A 770 0.06 -8.38 1.56
C GLU A 770 1.48 -8.83 1.96
N SER A 771 2.46 -8.74 1.04
CA SER A 771 3.87 -9.06 1.32
C SER A 771 4.71 -7.80 1.53
N PRO A 772 4.87 -7.31 2.78
CA PRO A 772 5.71 -6.15 3.11
C PRO A 772 7.21 -6.51 3.13
N SER A 773 7.68 -7.34 2.20
CA SER A 773 9.11 -7.71 2.08
C SER A 773 10.03 -6.49 2.00
N ARG A 774 9.56 -5.40 1.36
CA ARG A 774 10.21 -4.08 1.35
C ARG A 774 10.39 -3.47 2.75
N TRP A 775 9.47 -3.67 3.69
CA TRP A 775 9.56 -3.16 5.06
C TRP A 775 10.59 -3.94 5.89
N PHE A 776 10.62 -5.26 5.76
CA PHE A 776 11.57 -6.10 6.49
C PHE A 776 13.01 -5.87 6.01
N LEU A 777 13.27 -5.82 4.70
CA LEU A 777 14.59 -5.47 4.15
C LEU A 777 15.06 -4.07 4.59
N ALA A 778 14.15 -3.09 4.62
CA ALA A 778 14.43 -1.77 5.17
C ALA A 778 14.76 -1.82 6.67
N THR A 779 14.05 -2.64 7.45
CA THR A 779 14.27 -2.78 8.89
C THR A 779 15.59 -3.48 9.22
N GLU A 780 15.90 -4.60 8.56
CA GLU A 780 17.18 -5.33 8.73
C GLU A 780 18.37 -4.38 8.59
N ARG A 781 18.31 -3.51 7.57
CA ARG A 781 19.31 -2.48 7.30
C ARG A 781 19.34 -1.37 8.35
N LEU A 782 18.18 -0.89 8.80
CA LEU A 782 18.07 0.12 9.85
C LEU A 782 18.66 -0.36 11.18
N VAL A 783 18.48 -1.64 11.53
CA VAL A 783 19.10 -2.25 12.72
C VAL A 783 20.62 -2.39 12.53
N GLN A 784 21.09 -2.88 11.39
CA GLN A 784 22.54 -2.98 11.10
C GLN A 784 23.26 -1.63 11.17
N ASN A 785 22.65 -0.58 10.63
CA ASN A 785 23.20 0.78 10.71
C ASN A 785 23.32 1.26 12.17
N ARG A 786 22.38 0.89 13.04
CA ARG A 786 22.38 1.27 14.47
C ARG A 786 23.40 0.46 15.27
N LEU A 787 23.49 -0.85 15.06
CA LEU A 787 24.54 -1.70 15.63
C LEU A 787 25.94 -1.22 15.21
N GLY A 788 26.13 -0.89 13.93
CA GLY A 788 27.39 -0.37 13.38
C GLY A 788 27.77 1.04 13.84
N GLN A 789 26.87 1.74 14.54
CA GLN A 789 27.16 2.97 15.29
C GLN A 789 27.55 2.63 16.73
N SER A 790 26.76 1.80 17.43
CA SER A 790 27.02 1.33 18.80
C SER A 790 28.32 0.51 18.99
N THR A 791 29.04 0.19 17.92
CA THR A 791 30.38 -0.44 17.93
C THR A 791 31.51 0.52 17.56
N ARG A 792 31.26 1.84 17.51
CA ARG A 792 32.25 2.88 17.17
C ARG A 792 32.45 3.93 18.27
N ASP A 793 31.43 4.10 19.12
CA ASP A 793 31.45 4.88 20.35
C ASP A 793 31.94 4.02 21.53
#